data_AF-G7MWY4-F1
#
_entry.id   AF-G7MWY4-F1
#
_cell.length_a   1.000
_cell.length_b   1.000
_cell.length_c   1.000
_cell.angle_alpha   90.00
_cell.angle_beta   90.00
_cell.angle_gamma   90.00
#
_symmetry.space_group_name_H-M   'P 1'
#
loop_
_entity.id
_entity.type
_entity.pdbx_description
1 polymer ?
#
loop_
_entity_poly.entity_id
_entity_poly.type
_entity_poly.pdbx_seq_one_letter_code
_entity_poly.pdbx_strand_id
1 'polypeptide(L)'
;MGDVQTPLPLPGACSGQPQGNQLPATTPGTHLPPPGCVFCRETPGLEEVLHLQVLEPCQRFLEMLVDPASWGRAAGHSLVPAGDRAGPLISVFLLKRDFGMKMPKDQEASACWQLTVRVLEARNLRRADLLSEADPYVILQLSTVPGMKFKTKTLTDTSHPVWNEAFHFLIQSQVKNVLELSIYDEDSITEDDICFKVLYDISEVLPGKLLRKTFSQSPQGEEELDVEFLMEETSDRPENLITNKVLVARELSCLDVHLDSAGSTAVVADQDKLELELELKGSYEDTQTSSLGTASAFRFHYMAALETELSGCLRSSTSNVWNGDNSAQHLTVPLRPLIGKEVTMDVPAQDVPGVRLQLKAEGCSKELAVHLGFNLCAEEQAFLSRRKQVVAKALKQALQLDGDLQEDEVWGRREMCVQISWTGHKGVPDSYASPETPVPIVGIMATGGGARAMTSLYGHLLALQKLGLLDCVTYFSGVSGSTWTMAHLYGDPEWSQKDLEGPIRHAREHLAKSKLEVFSPERLGSYRRELELRAEQGHPTSFVDLWALVLESMLHGQVMDQKLSGQRAALERGQNPLPLYLSLNVKENNLETLDFKEWVEFSPYEVGFLKYGAFVPPELFGSKFFMGRLMRRIPEPRICFLEAIWSNVFSLNLLDAWYDLTSSGESWKQHIKDKTRSLEKEPLTSLETCSWLEASWLQPGTALAQAFKGFLTGRPLHQRSPNFLQGLQLHQDYCSHKGFSTWADCQLDSTPSQLTPQEPQLCLVDAGYFINTSCPSMFRPGRRLDLILSFDYSLSAPFEALQQTELYCRARGLPFPRVEPSPQDHQQPRECHLFSDPACPEAPILLHFPLVNASFKDHSAPGVQRSPAELQAGQVNLTGATSPYALSNMTYKEEDFERLLRLSDYNVQTSQGAILQALRTALKHRALEARPPGAQT
;
A
#
# COMPACT_ATOMS: atom_id res chain seq x y z
N MET A 1 -16.20 -49.01 -46.08
CA MET A 1 -16.22 -49.76 -44.81
C MET A 1 -16.68 -48.77 -43.76
N GLY A 2 -17.94 -48.71 -43.33
CA GLY A 2 -19.08 -49.61 -43.53
C GLY A 2 -19.69 -49.97 -42.15
N ASP A 3 -21.00 -49.96 -41.91
CA ASP A 3 -22.12 -49.68 -42.81
C ASP A 3 -23.35 -49.02 -42.12
N VAL A 4 -24.11 -48.37 -42.99
CA VAL A 4 -25.50 -47.90 -42.94
C VAL A 4 -26.49 -48.71 -42.07
N GLN A 5 -27.40 -48.03 -41.33
CA GLN A 5 -28.87 -48.24 -41.42
C GLN A 5 -29.75 -47.30 -40.57
N THR A 6 -30.92 -46.94 -41.13
CA THR A 6 -32.13 -46.36 -40.48
C THR A 6 -33.36 -47.07 -41.12
N PRO A 7 -34.55 -47.13 -40.46
CA PRO A 7 -35.61 -46.13 -40.71
C PRO A 7 -36.66 -45.89 -39.56
N LEU A 8 -37.70 -45.11 -39.88
CA LEU A 8 -38.88 -44.66 -39.10
C LEU A 8 -40.04 -45.72 -39.07
N PRO A 9 -41.36 -45.45 -38.76
CA PRO A 9 -42.08 -44.32 -38.11
C PRO A 9 -43.27 -44.68 -37.11
N LEU A 10 -43.74 -43.70 -36.30
CA LEU A 10 -45.16 -43.36 -35.92
C LEU A 10 -46.19 -44.44 -35.43
N PRO A 11 -47.46 -44.08 -35.06
CA PRO A 11 -48.00 -42.93 -34.30
C PRO A 11 -48.88 -43.36 -33.08
N GLY A 12 -49.43 -42.40 -32.32
CA GLY A 12 -50.55 -42.66 -31.40
C GLY A 12 -51.20 -41.39 -30.84
N ALA A 13 -52.51 -41.20 -31.06
CA ALA A 13 -53.27 -40.05 -30.55
C ALA A 13 -54.66 -40.49 -30.06
N CYS A 14 -55.15 -39.90 -28.96
CA CYS A 14 -56.55 -40.01 -28.54
C CYS A 14 -57.00 -38.75 -27.80
N SER A 15 -58.20 -38.28 -28.13
CA SER A 15 -58.86 -37.08 -27.58
C SER A 15 -59.68 -37.36 -26.32
N GLY A 16 -59.85 -36.37 -25.44
CA GLY A 16 -60.73 -36.49 -24.28
C GLY A 16 -61.04 -35.20 -23.52
N GLN A 17 -61.87 -34.33 -24.08
CA GLN A 17 -62.72 -33.42 -23.28
C GLN A 17 -64.07 -34.11 -22.97
N PRO A 18 -64.76 -33.69 -21.91
CA PRO A 18 -65.95 -32.86 -22.16
C PRO A 18 -66.02 -31.58 -21.30
N GLN A 19 -67.02 -30.75 -21.63
CA GLN A 19 -67.31 -29.43 -21.08
C GLN A 19 -68.17 -29.50 -19.80
N GLY A 20 -68.33 -28.38 -19.08
CA GLY A 20 -69.52 -28.18 -18.24
C GLY A 20 -69.50 -27.05 -17.21
N ASN A 21 -70.16 -25.93 -17.54
CA ASN A 21 -70.77 -24.95 -16.61
C ASN A 21 -69.84 -24.15 -15.66
N GLN A 22 -70.30 -23.04 -15.05
CA GLN A 22 -70.91 -21.81 -15.60
C GLN A 22 -70.88 -20.73 -14.50
N LEU A 23 -70.73 -19.47 -14.89
CA LEU A 23 -70.82 -18.26 -14.06
C LEU A 23 -72.23 -18.08 -13.45
N PRO A 24 -72.40 -17.35 -12.31
CA PRO A 24 -72.39 -15.89 -12.34
C PRO A 24 -71.69 -15.19 -11.15
N ALA A 25 -71.61 -13.85 -11.23
CA ALA A 25 -70.96 -12.97 -10.26
C ALA A 25 -71.93 -11.88 -9.75
N THR A 26 -71.60 -11.23 -8.63
CA THR A 26 -72.05 -9.87 -8.27
C THR A 26 -71.09 -9.20 -7.26
N THR A 27 -71.06 -7.86 -7.28
CA THR A 27 -70.37 -6.92 -6.38
C THR A 27 -71.39 -5.83 -5.96
N PRO A 28 -71.05 -4.70 -5.30
CA PRO A 28 -69.94 -4.34 -4.40
C PRO A 28 -70.46 -3.79 -3.02
N GLY A 29 -69.59 -3.20 -2.18
CA GLY A 29 -70.04 -2.37 -1.04
C GLY A 29 -68.90 -1.69 -0.24
N THR A 30 -68.99 -0.38 -0.03
CA THR A 30 -68.03 0.45 0.74
C THR A 30 -68.74 1.24 1.85
N HIS A 31 -68.06 1.58 2.96
CA HIS A 31 -67.98 2.94 3.57
C HIS A 31 -67.41 2.95 5.03
N LEU A 32 -66.99 4.16 5.44
CA LEU A 32 -66.42 4.66 6.71
C LEU A 32 -67.24 5.92 7.11
N PRO A 33 -67.02 6.66 8.24
CA PRO A 33 -66.43 6.43 9.58
C PRO A 33 -67.42 6.98 10.67
N PRO A 34 -67.07 7.75 11.74
CA PRO A 34 -65.95 7.76 12.70
C PRO A 34 -66.45 7.23 14.09
N PRO A 35 -66.61 7.93 15.25
CA PRO A 35 -66.23 9.26 15.79
C PRO A 35 -65.16 9.19 16.94
N GLY A 36 -65.08 10.21 17.82
CA GLY A 36 -64.26 10.23 19.05
C GLY A 36 -64.77 11.22 20.12
N CYS A 37 -64.18 11.26 21.33
CA CYS A 37 -64.58 12.18 22.43
C CYS A 37 -63.42 12.54 23.41
N VAL A 38 -63.64 13.46 24.37
CA VAL A 38 -62.59 14.31 25.00
C VAL A 38 -62.77 14.52 26.53
N PHE A 39 -61.68 14.91 27.22
CA PHE A 39 -61.50 15.64 28.51
C PHE A 39 -60.70 14.96 29.65
N CYS A 40 -60.30 15.77 30.66
CA CYS A 40 -58.96 15.72 31.29
C CYS A 40 -58.94 15.80 32.84
N ARG A 41 -57.73 15.56 33.42
CA ARG A 41 -57.30 15.74 34.84
C ARG A 41 -57.77 14.63 35.79
N GLU A 42 -57.02 14.19 36.80
CA GLU A 42 -55.95 14.85 37.60
C GLU A 42 -54.63 14.03 37.74
N THR A 43 -53.63 14.62 38.42
CA THR A 43 -52.26 14.13 38.72
C THR A 43 -52.05 14.05 40.26
N PRO A 44 -50.93 13.56 40.85
CA PRO A 44 -49.62 13.20 40.26
C PRO A 44 -48.93 11.90 40.76
N GLY A 45 -47.77 11.59 40.15
CA GLY A 45 -46.58 11.12 40.88
C GLY A 45 -46.21 9.63 40.78
N LEU A 46 -45.26 9.29 39.88
CA LEU A 46 -44.21 8.26 40.09
C LEU A 46 -43.13 8.23 38.98
N GLU A 47 -42.45 9.35 38.75
CA GLU A 47 -41.15 9.37 38.03
C GLU A 47 -39.99 9.32 39.04
N GLU A 48 -39.67 8.16 39.63
CA GLU A 48 -38.42 8.03 40.43
C GLU A 48 -37.88 6.60 40.68
N VAL A 49 -38.04 5.65 39.74
CA VAL A 49 -37.40 4.31 39.84
C VAL A 49 -36.78 3.84 38.51
N LEU A 50 -36.07 4.72 37.80
CA LEU A 50 -35.40 4.36 36.54
C LEU A 50 -34.04 5.05 36.31
N HIS A 51 -33.31 5.35 37.39
CA HIS A 51 -31.96 5.93 37.32
C HIS A 51 -31.09 5.58 38.55
N LEU A 52 -30.74 4.30 38.78
CA LEU A 52 -29.66 3.88 39.70
C LEU A 52 -29.41 2.35 39.65
N GLN A 53 -28.63 1.87 38.67
CA GLN A 53 -27.90 0.56 38.78
C GLN A 53 -26.91 0.23 37.64
N VAL A 54 -26.86 0.99 36.54
CA VAL A 54 -26.02 0.66 35.35
C VAL A 54 -24.86 1.65 35.10
N LEU A 55 -24.81 2.80 35.81
CA LEU A 55 -23.88 3.89 35.47
C LEU A 55 -22.63 4.07 36.37
N GLU A 56 -22.58 3.48 37.58
CA GLU A 56 -21.38 3.60 38.44
C GLU A 56 -20.09 2.97 37.87
N PRO A 57 -20.10 1.81 37.19
CA PRO A 57 -18.86 1.20 36.68
C PRO A 57 -18.19 2.04 35.58
N CYS A 58 -18.97 2.67 34.70
CA CYS A 58 -18.45 3.40 33.55
C CYS A 58 -17.89 4.78 33.92
N GLN A 59 -18.49 5.45 34.92
CA GLN A 59 -18.06 6.81 35.28
C GLN A 59 -16.68 6.81 35.94
N ARG A 60 -16.38 5.84 36.83
CA ARG A 60 -15.03 5.66 37.39
C ARG A 60 -13.98 5.26 36.35
N PHE A 61 -14.36 4.55 35.30
CA PHE A 61 -13.45 4.18 34.22
C PHE A 61 -13.05 5.39 33.35
N LEU A 62 -13.98 6.34 33.15
CA LEU A 62 -13.70 7.62 32.48
C LEU A 62 -12.85 8.56 33.36
N GLU A 63 -13.11 8.65 34.66
CA GLU A 63 -12.30 9.46 35.59
C GLU A 63 -10.84 8.97 35.69
N MET A 64 -10.60 7.65 35.55
CA MET A 64 -9.26 7.05 35.54
C MET A 64 -8.39 7.40 34.31
N LEU A 65 -8.95 7.98 33.25
CA LEU A 65 -8.25 8.24 31.99
C LEU A 65 -7.74 9.69 31.84
N VAL A 66 -7.88 10.53 32.86
CA VAL A 66 -7.70 12.00 32.73
C VAL A 66 -6.56 12.59 33.58
N ASP A 67 -6.05 11.91 34.60
CA ASP A 67 -4.93 12.42 35.44
C ASP A 67 -3.90 11.33 35.85
N PRO A 68 -2.66 11.36 35.33
CA PRO A 68 -1.58 10.45 35.72
C PRO A 68 -1.03 10.61 37.16
N ALA A 69 -1.36 11.68 37.90
CA ALA A 69 -0.68 12.05 39.14
C ALA A 69 -1.07 11.22 40.39
N SER A 70 -1.99 10.25 40.27
CA SER A 70 -2.70 9.65 41.43
C SER A 70 -2.11 8.34 41.99
N TRP A 71 -1.13 7.70 41.33
CA TRP A 71 -0.60 6.37 41.71
C TRP A 71 0.18 6.28 43.06
N GLY A 72 0.20 7.34 43.86
CA GLY A 72 1.00 7.44 45.08
C GLY A 72 0.24 7.54 46.41
N ARG A 73 -0.57 6.52 46.80
CA ARG A 73 -0.86 6.11 48.21
C ARG A 73 -1.95 5.01 48.31
N ALA A 74 -1.53 3.75 48.47
CA ALA A 74 -2.40 2.65 48.96
C ALA A 74 -1.63 1.45 49.56
N ALA A 75 -0.43 1.67 50.11
CA ALA A 75 0.37 0.59 50.69
C ALA A 75 0.14 0.47 52.20
N GLY A 76 -0.52 -0.60 52.64
CA GLY A 76 -0.59 -1.00 54.05
C GLY A 76 -1.98 -1.43 54.54
N HIS A 77 -2.22 -2.75 54.59
CA HIS A 77 -2.59 -3.51 55.79
C HIS A 77 -2.57 -5.03 55.44
N SER A 78 -2.57 -5.91 56.44
CA SER A 78 -2.32 -7.36 56.28
C SER A 78 -3.21 -8.18 57.22
N LEU A 79 -3.16 -9.53 57.08
CA LEU A 79 -3.89 -10.58 57.82
C LEU A 79 -5.36 -10.77 57.38
N VAL A 80 -5.96 -11.97 57.31
CA VAL A 80 -5.47 -13.38 57.30
C VAL A 80 -6.57 -14.27 56.64
N PRO A 81 -6.27 -15.46 56.06
CA PRO A 81 -7.19 -16.14 55.13
C PRO A 81 -8.11 -17.22 55.75
N ALA A 82 -9.33 -17.37 55.21
CA ALA A 82 -10.17 -18.59 55.31
C ALA A 82 -11.32 -18.61 54.29
N GLY A 83 -11.69 -19.80 53.79
CA GLY A 83 -13.02 -20.08 53.20
C GLY A 83 -13.13 -20.08 51.67
N ASP A 84 -13.49 -21.23 51.10
CA ASP A 84 -13.65 -21.45 49.66
C ASP A 84 -14.72 -20.57 48.97
N ARG A 85 -14.35 -19.96 47.84
CA ARG A 85 -15.22 -19.73 46.67
C ARG A 85 -14.39 -19.36 45.43
N ALA A 86 -14.42 -20.20 44.40
CA ALA A 86 -13.83 -19.89 43.11
C ALA A 86 -14.73 -18.89 42.35
N GLY A 87 -14.31 -17.62 42.28
CA GLY A 87 -15.06 -16.57 41.59
C GLY A 87 -14.58 -15.16 41.95
N PRO A 88 -13.41 -14.75 41.43
CA PRO A 88 -13.45 -13.63 40.47
C PRO A 88 -12.73 -13.91 39.14
N LEU A 89 -11.86 -14.92 39.07
CA LEU A 89 -11.03 -15.21 37.89
C LEU A 89 -11.84 -15.54 36.64
N ILE A 90 -13.04 -16.13 36.79
CA ILE A 90 -13.91 -16.49 35.68
C ILE A 90 -14.47 -15.25 34.96
N SER A 91 -14.80 -14.16 35.67
CA SER A 91 -15.26 -12.91 35.02
C SER A 91 -14.18 -12.27 34.15
N VAL A 92 -12.91 -12.32 34.57
CA VAL A 92 -11.79 -11.81 33.77
C VAL A 92 -11.53 -12.70 32.55
N PHE A 93 -11.71 -14.02 32.68
CA PHE A 93 -11.62 -14.95 31.55
C PHE A 93 -12.77 -14.84 30.54
N LEU A 94 -13.99 -14.51 30.99
CA LEU A 94 -15.14 -14.29 30.11
C LEU A 94 -15.07 -12.93 29.40
N LEU A 95 -14.70 -11.85 30.11
CA LEU A 95 -14.49 -10.53 29.47
C LEU A 95 -13.37 -10.56 28.42
N LYS A 96 -12.33 -11.39 28.61
CA LYS A 96 -11.29 -11.67 27.59
C LYS A 96 -11.73 -12.56 26.43
N ARG A 97 -12.95 -13.10 26.46
CA ARG A 97 -13.52 -13.98 25.42
C ARG A 97 -14.62 -13.29 24.63
N ASP A 98 -15.40 -12.42 25.28
CA ASP A 98 -16.51 -11.71 24.64
C ASP A 98 -16.05 -10.41 23.97
N PHE A 99 -14.98 -9.77 24.45
CA PHE A 99 -14.17 -8.88 23.60
C PHE A 99 -13.19 -9.71 22.77
N GLY A 100 -13.42 -9.76 21.46
CA GLY A 100 -12.69 -10.58 20.50
C GLY A 100 -11.25 -10.13 20.20
N MET A 101 -10.42 -9.88 21.22
CA MET A 101 -8.97 -9.79 21.06
C MET A 101 -8.43 -11.17 20.67
N LYS A 102 -8.38 -11.44 19.36
CA LYS A 102 -7.52 -12.49 18.82
C LYS A 102 -6.09 -12.23 19.31
N MET A 103 -5.53 -13.18 20.04
CA MET A 103 -4.08 -13.36 20.01
C MET A 103 -3.70 -13.54 18.53
N PRO A 104 -2.68 -12.83 18.00
CA PRO A 104 -2.26 -13.01 16.61
C PRO A 104 -1.89 -14.48 16.38
N LYS A 105 -2.32 -15.06 15.24
CA LYS A 105 -2.05 -16.48 14.88
C LYS A 105 -0.58 -16.69 14.47
N ASP A 106 0.23 -15.64 14.54
CA ASP A 106 1.31 -15.37 13.58
C ASP A 106 2.70 -15.20 14.25
N GLN A 107 2.80 -15.52 15.56
CA GLN A 107 4.07 -15.55 16.30
C GLN A 107 4.63 -16.97 16.33
N GLU A 108 5.89 -17.11 15.91
CA GLU A 108 6.57 -18.39 15.69
C GLU A 108 7.91 -18.41 16.45
N ALA A 109 8.18 -19.49 17.18
CA ALA A 109 9.42 -19.66 17.92
C ALA A 109 10.39 -20.55 17.14
N SER A 110 11.53 -20.01 16.70
CA SER A 110 12.49 -20.72 15.85
C SER A 110 13.92 -20.61 16.36
N ALA A 111 14.62 -21.74 16.42
CA ALA A 111 16.03 -21.80 16.82
C ALA A 111 16.97 -21.21 15.75
N CYS A 112 18.07 -20.63 16.21
CA CYS A 112 19.16 -20.16 15.37
C CYS A 112 20.31 -21.18 15.30
N TRP A 113 21.08 -21.09 14.22
CA TRP A 113 22.18 -21.99 13.87
C TRP A 113 23.47 -21.18 13.71
N GLN A 114 24.61 -21.73 14.13
CA GLN A 114 25.91 -21.08 13.91
C GLN A 114 26.45 -21.53 12.55
N LEU A 115 26.57 -20.60 11.61
CA LEU A 115 27.30 -20.82 10.37
C LEU A 115 28.74 -20.39 10.55
N THR A 116 29.66 -21.33 10.42
CA THR A 116 31.09 -21.05 10.23
C THR A 116 31.40 -20.98 8.74
N VAL A 117 31.96 -19.85 8.30
CA VAL A 117 32.45 -19.62 6.93
C VAL A 117 33.97 -19.52 6.98
N ARG A 118 34.67 -20.49 6.39
CA ARG A 118 36.12 -20.49 6.23
C ARG A 118 36.49 -20.12 4.80
N VAL A 119 37.04 -18.91 4.62
CA VAL A 119 37.60 -18.46 3.34
C VAL A 119 39.01 -19.05 3.22
N LEU A 120 39.24 -19.89 2.22
CA LEU A 120 40.50 -20.61 2.06
C LEU A 120 41.48 -19.81 1.21
N GLU A 121 41.19 -19.71 -0.08
CA GLU A 121 42.08 -19.18 -1.11
C GLU A 121 41.28 -18.70 -2.32
N ALA A 122 41.87 -17.82 -3.13
CA ALA A 122 41.39 -17.51 -4.46
C ALA A 122 42.48 -17.74 -5.51
N ARG A 123 42.10 -17.90 -6.77
CA ARG A 123 43.01 -18.26 -7.87
C ARG A 123 42.69 -17.46 -9.13
N ASN A 124 43.74 -17.11 -9.87
CA ASN A 124 43.67 -16.37 -11.14
C ASN A 124 42.91 -15.03 -11.02
N LEU A 125 43.09 -14.30 -9.91
CA LEU A 125 42.52 -12.96 -9.79
C LEU A 125 43.13 -12.04 -10.84
N ARG A 126 42.30 -11.16 -11.42
CA ARG A 126 42.78 -10.15 -12.36
C ARG A 126 43.60 -9.11 -11.61
N ARG A 127 44.67 -8.62 -12.24
CA ARG A 127 45.24 -7.32 -11.89
C ARG A 127 44.21 -6.23 -12.19
N ALA A 128 43.89 -5.37 -11.21
CA ALA A 128 43.37 -4.05 -11.52
C ALA A 128 44.47 -3.16 -12.13
N ASP A 129 45.68 -3.26 -11.56
CA ASP A 129 46.77 -2.31 -11.77
C ASP A 129 47.76 -2.67 -12.91
N LEU A 130 48.38 -1.65 -13.50
CA LEU A 130 49.28 -1.75 -14.65
C LEU A 130 50.71 -2.17 -14.28
N LEU A 131 51.10 -2.06 -13.01
CA LEU A 131 52.49 -2.21 -12.56
C LEU A 131 52.70 -3.28 -11.46
N SER A 132 51.62 -3.73 -10.81
CA SER A 132 51.58 -4.59 -9.63
C SER A 132 50.79 -5.89 -9.92
N GLU A 133 50.92 -6.94 -9.10
CA GLU A 133 49.78 -7.85 -8.89
C GLU A 133 48.77 -7.19 -7.94
N ALA A 134 47.60 -7.81 -7.72
CA ALA A 134 46.61 -7.31 -6.77
C ALA A 134 47.12 -7.42 -5.30
N ASP A 135 46.60 -6.57 -4.43
CA ASP A 135 46.67 -6.65 -2.96
C ASP A 135 45.31 -7.14 -2.39
N PRO A 136 44.89 -8.41 -2.62
CA PRO A 136 43.51 -8.81 -2.42
C PRO A 136 43.09 -9.06 -0.96
N TYR A 137 41.83 -8.74 -0.67
CA TYR A 137 41.11 -9.15 0.53
C TYR A 137 39.64 -9.51 0.23
N VAL A 138 39.00 -10.28 1.12
CA VAL A 138 37.59 -10.70 0.97
C VAL A 138 36.71 -10.01 2.00
N ILE A 139 35.62 -9.39 1.54
CA ILE A 139 34.50 -8.95 2.38
C ILE A 139 33.41 -10.04 2.38
N LEU A 140 32.92 -10.37 3.58
CA LEU A 140 31.73 -11.19 3.80
C LEU A 140 30.60 -10.32 4.38
N GLN A 141 29.41 -10.39 3.77
CA GLN A 141 28.21 -9.65 4.18
C GLN A 141 26.97 -10.56 4.09
N LEU A 142 26.08 -10.50 5.09
CA LEU A 142 24.87 -11.32 5.11
C LEU A 142 23.62 -10.45 4.93
N SER A 143 22.75 -10.79 3.97
CA SER A 143 21.56 -10.00 3.62
C SER A 143 20.54 -9.84 4.76
N THR A 144 20.61 -10.69 5.78
CA THR A 144 19.75 -10.67 6.97
C THR A 144 20.42 -9.99 8.17
N VAL A 145 21.63 -9.45 8.01
CA VAL A 145 22.36 -8.67 9.01
C VAL A 145 23.07 -7.48 8.33
N PRO A 146 22.32 -6.49 7.80
CA PRO A 146 22.92 -5.29 7.21
C PRO A 146 23.75 -4.54 8.26
N GLY A 147 24.85 -3.91 7.82
CA GLY A 147 25.80 -3.20 8.68
C GLY A 147 26.95 -4.07 9.21
N MET A 148 26.76 -5.39 9.39
CA MET A 148 27.90 -6.27 9.70
C MET A 148 28.66 -6.66 8.43
N LYS A 149 29.95 -6.29 8.40
CA LYS A 149 30.93 -6.74 7.41
C LYS A 149 32.09 -7.42 8.14
N PHE A 150 32.53 -8.58 7.64
CA PHE A 150 33.84 -9.12 7.99
C PHE A 150 34.80 -8.90 6.82
N LYS A 151 36.05 -8.53 7.10
CA LYS A 151 37.16 -8.39 6.13
C LYS A 151 38.27 -9.37 6.52
N THR A 152 38.79 -10.15 5.58
CA THR A 152 40.05 -10.89 5.76
C THR A 152 41.23 -9.94 5.84
N LYS A 153 42.40 -10.43 6.24
CA LYS A 153 43.64 -9.69 6.01
C LYS A 153 43.84 -9.45 4.52
N THR A 154 44.33 -8.26 4.19
CA THR A 154 44.91 -7.95 2.90
C THR A 154 46.21 -8.74 2.73
N LEU A 155 46.41 -9.36 1.57
CA LEU A 155 47.64 -10.04 1.20
C LEU A 155 48.25 -9.29 0.02
N THR A 156 49.55 -9.01 0.04
CA THR A 156 50.19 -8.11 -0.93
C THR A 156 50.77 -8.83 -2.16
N ASP A 157 50.68 -8.21 -3.33
CA ASP A 157 51.30 -8.59 -4.62
C ASP A 157 51.02 -10.07 -4.99
N THR A 158 49.74 -10.47 -5.02
CA THR A 158 49.32 -11.85 -5.33
C THR A 158 47.96 -12.00 -6.02
N SER A 159 47.97 -12.60 -7.21
CA SER A 159 46.77 -13.11 -7.91
C SER A 159 46.28 -14.49 -7.43
N HIS A 160 46.97 -15.09 -6.44
CA HIS A 160 46.64 -16.39 -5.83
C HIS A 160 46.70 -16.32 -4.28
N PRO A 161 45.86 -15.50 -3.62
CA PRO A 161 45.86 -15.34 -2.17
C PRO A 161 45.38 -16.59 -1.42
N VAL A 162 45.97 -16.84 -0.24
CA VAL A 162 45.58 -17.91 0.69
C VAL A 162 45.41 -17.32 2.09
N TRP A 163 44.17 -17.09 2.51
CA TRP A 163 43.83 -16.48 3.79
C TRP A 163 43.65 -17.52 4.91
N ASN A 164 42.89 -18.60 4.64
CA ASN A 164 42.45 -19.61 5.62
C ASN A 164 41.83 -19.03 6.91
N GLU A 165 41.07 -17.93 6.77
CA GLU A 165 40.40 -17.25 7.88
C GLU A 165 38.96 -17.73 8.04
N ALA A 166 38.46 -17.77 9.27
CA ALA A 166 37.14 -18.30 9.60
C ALA A 166 36.31 -17.27 10.37
N PHE A 167 35.07 -17.10 9.93
CA PHE A 167 34.09 -16.14 10.45
C PHE A 167 32.83 -16.89 10.89
N HIS A 168 32.09 -16.31 11.83
CA HIS A 168 30.88 -16.92 12.39
C HIS A 168 29.67 -15.99 12.23
N PHE A 169 28.52 -16.55 11.87
CA PHE A 169 27.25 -15.85 11.75
C PHE A 169 26.15 -16.63 12.49
N LEU A 170 25.25 -15.94 13.20
CA LEU A 170 24.07 -16.56 13.80
C LEU A 170 22.88 -16.50 12.82
N ILE A 171 22.54 -17.63 12.23
CA ILE A 171 21.58 -17.79 11.14
C ILE A 171 20.21 -18.18 11.66
N GLN A 172 19.17 -17.47 11.21
CA GLN A 172 17.78 -17.84 11.45
C GLN A 172 17.25 -18.63 10.25
N SER A 173 16.78 -19.85 10.50
CA SER A 173 16.36 -20.80 9.44
C SER A 173 15.09 -20.40 8.69
N GLN A 174 14.21 -19.59 9.30
CA GLN A 174 12.93 -19.18 8.71
C GLN A 174 13.03 -17.95 7.80
N VAL A 175 14.21 -17.35 7.65
CA VAL A 175 14.46 -16.22 6.73
C VAL A 175 15.39 -16.63 5.60
N LYS A 176 15.26 -15.96 4.47
CA LYS A 176 16.09 -16.19 3.28
C LYS A 176 17.43 -15.47 3.44
N ASN A 177 18.46 -16.25 3.76
CA ASN A 177 19.80 -15.75 4.03
C ASN A 177 20.66 -15.85 2.76
N VAL A 178 21.09 -14.71 2.22
CA VAL A 178 22.07 -14.65 1.12
C VAL A 178 23.37 -14.07 1.65
N LEU A 179 24.45 -14.84 1.53
CA LEU A 179 25.80 -14.42 1.84
C LEU A 179 26.44 -13.84 0.58
N GLU A 180 26.81 -12.57 0.63
CA GLU A 180 27.71 -11.95 -0.33
C GLU A 180 29.16 -12.23 0.08
N LEU A 181 29.96 -12.73 -0.87
CA LEU A 181 31.41 -12.72 -0.79
C LEU A 181 31.96 -11.91 -1.96
N SER A 182 32.71 -10.86 -1.66
CA SER A 182 33.27 -9.93 -2.64
C SER A 182 34.77 -9.77 -2.37
N ILE A 183 35.60 -9.98 -3.40
CA ILE A 183 37.05 -9.79 -3.34
C ILE A 183 37.37 -8.41 -3.91
N TYR A 184 38.21 -7.67 -3.20
CA TYR A 184 38.64 -6.32 -3.51
C TYR A 184 40.17 -6.23 -3.57
N ASP A 185 40.67 -5.36 -4.45
CA ASP A 185 42.06 -4.91 -4.52
C ASP A 185 42.23 -3.71 -3.56
N GLU A 186 43.18 -3.72 -2.61
CA GLU A 186 43.34 -2.64 -1.62
C GLU A 186 44.14 -1.47 -2.18
N ASP A 187 43.46 -0.34 -2.42
CA ASP A 187 44.02 0.75 -3.20
C ASP A 187 44.38 1.97 -2.33
N SER A 188 45.62 2.45 -2.44
CA SER A 188 46.13 3.52 -1.55
C SER A 188 45.82 4.95 -2.04
N ILE A 189 45.21 5.07 -3.22
CA ILE A 189 44.95 6.34 -3.93
C ILE A 189 43.51 6.41 -4.47
N THR A 190 42.96 5.27 -4.91
CA THR A 190 41.63 5.12 -5.52
C THR A 190 40.63 4.51 -4.52
N GLU A 191 39.39 4.26 -4.94
CA GLU A 191 38.48 3.38 -4.16
C GLU A 191 38.73 1.93 -4.57
N ASP A 192 38.93 1.04 -3.59
CA ASP A 192 39.23 -0.40 -3.75
C ASP A 192 38.41 -1.07 -4.87
N ASP A 193 39.09 -1.58 -5.90
CA ASP A 193 38.48 -2.10 -7.12
C ASP A 193 37.97 -3.55 -6.90
N ILE A 194 36.79 -3.89 -7.42
CA ILE A 194 36.15 -5.19 -7.12
C ILE A 194 36.54 -6.29 -8.12
N CYS A 195 37.42 -7.20 -7.70
CA CYS A 195 37.96 -8.28 -8.54
C CYS A 195 36.94 -9.40 -8.80
N PHE A 196 36.10 -9.72 -7.82
CA PHE A 196 35.20 -10.90 -7.81
C PHE A 196 34.00 -10.65 -6.90
N LYS A 197 32.82 -11.18 -7.26
CA LYS A 197 31.61 -11.08 -6.45
C LYS A 197 30.65 -12.25 -6.69
N VAL A 198 30.31 -12.95 -5.61
CA VAL A 198 29.28 -14.01 -5.59
C VAL A 198 28.23 -13.75 -4.53
N LEU A 199 26.97 -14.04 -4.88
CA LEU A 199 25.84 -14.10 -3.96
C LEU A 199 25.44 -15.57 -3.77
N TYR A 200 25.50 -16.08 -2.54
CA TYR A 200 25.26 -17.49 -2.23
C TYR A 200 24.10 -17.68 -1.25
N ASP A 201 23.12 -18.48 -1.63
CA ASP A 201 22.03 -18.91 -0.75
C ASP A 201 22.54 -20.02 0.18
N ILE A 202 22.74 -19.68 1.45
CA ILE A 202 23.30 -20.61 2.43
C ILE A 202 22.33 -21.73 2.85
N SER A 203 21.09 -21.76 2.35
CA SER A 203 20.16 -22.88 2.61
C SER A 203 20.53 -24.19 1.90
N GLU A 204 21.54 -24.17 1.01
CA GLU A 204 22.25 -25.38 0.58
C GLU A 204 23.10 -26.04 1.69
N VAL A 205 23.53 -25.28 2.71
CA VAL A 205 24.43 -25.74 3.77
C VAL A 205 23.63 -26.54 4.82
N LEU A 206 23.55 -27.85 4.61
CA LEU A 206 22.85 -28.76 5.52
C LEU A 206 23.57 -28.86 6.90
N PRO A 207 22.84 -28.77 8.04
CA PRO A 207 23.41 -28.90 9.36
C PRO A 207 24.25 -30.17 9.59
N GLY A 208 25.33 -30.02 10.34
CA GLY A 208 26.26 -31.10 10.70
C GLY A 208 27.10 -31.65 9.53
N LYS A 209 27.08 -31.00 8.35
CA LYS A 209 27.88 -31.38 7.19
C LYS A 209 28.79 -30.23 6.77
N LEU A 210 30.09 -30.51 6.68
CA LEU A 210 31.05 -29.62 6.04
C LEU A 210 30.79 -29.61 4.53
N LEU A 211 30.52 -28.44 3.96
CA LEU A 211 30.33 -28.22 2.53
C LEU A 211 31.46 -27.33 2.01
N ARG A 212 32.37 -27.90 1.21
CA ARG A 212 33.33 -27.12 0.43
C ARG A 212 32.71 -26.70 -0.91
N LYS A 213 32.91 -25.45 -1.28
CA LYS A 213 32.49 -24.84 -2.55
C LYS A 213 33.68 -24.15 -3.19
N THR A 214 33.73 -24.22 -4.51
CA THR A 214 34.54 -23.34 -5.37
C THR A 214 33.55 -22.50 -6.15
N PHE A 215 33.65 -21.18 -6.05
CA PHE A 215 32.83 -20.23 -6.80
C PHE A 215 33.63 -19.68 -7.98
N SER A 216 33.00 -19.52 -9.14
CA SER A 216 33.62 -18.94 -10.34
C SER A 216 32.81 -17.76 -10.87
N GLN A 217 33.47 -16.69 -11.31
CA GLN A 217 32.81 -15.42 -11.65
C GLN A 217 31.93 -15.53 -12.91
N SER A 218 32.29 -16.42 -13.84
CA SER A 218 31.47 -16.73 -15.02
C SER A 218 31.76 -18.14 -15.55
N PRO A 219 30.92 -18.73 -16.43
CA PRO A 219 31.12 -20.08 -16.98
C PRO A 219 32.37 -20.26 -17.86
N GLN A 220 33.12 -19.19 -18.11
CA GLN A 220 34.37 -19.18 -18.88
C GLN A 220 35.48 -18.36 -18.17
N GLY A 221 35.23 -17.90 -16.95
CA GLY A 221 36.19 -17.13 -16.16
C GLY A 221 37.18 -18.04 -15.46
N GLU A 222 38.44 -17.63 -15.40
CA GLU A 222 39.50 -18.35 -14.69
C GLU A 222 39.51 -18.00 -13.19
N GLU A 223 38.87 -16.90 -12.79
CA GLU A 223 38.74 -16.45 -11.40
C GLU A 223 37.95 -17.46 -10.54
N GLU A 224 38.59 -18.01 -9.50
CA GLU A 224 37.99 -18.96 -8.55
C GLU A 224 38.18 -18.52 -7.08
N LEU A 225 37.19 -18.80 -6.23
CA LEU A 225 37.22 -18.60 -4.77
C LEU A 225 36.80 -19.89 -4.03
N ASP A 226 37.68 -20.44 -3.20
CA ASP A 226 37.43 -21.63 -2.38
C ASP A 226 36.96 -21.28 -0.96
N VAL A 227 35.83 -21.86 -0.55
CA VAL A 227 35.20 -21.61 0.76
C VAL A 227 34.68 -22.92 1.37
N GLU A 228 34.84 -23.07 2.67
CA GLU A 228 34.27 -24.16 3.46
C GLU A 228 33.19 -23.64 4.42
N PHE A 229 32.02 -24.27 4.39
CA PHE A 229 30.85 -23.93 5.19
C PHE A 229 30.52 -25.07 6.16
N LEU A 230 30.27 -24.74 7.43
CA LEU A 230 29.76 -25.68 8.43
C LEU A 230 28.61 -25.02 9.21
N MET A 231 27.45 -25.68 9.25
CA MET A 231 26.27 -25.20 9.97
C MET A 231 26.02 -26.08 11.20
N GLU A 232 25.98 -25.47 12.39
CA GLU A 232 25.92 -26.16 13.69
C GLU A 232 24.72 -25.67 14.53
N GLU A 233 24.17 -26.55 15.36
CA GLU A 233 23.04 -26.23 16.26
C GLU A 233 23.56 -25.48 17.49
N THR A 234 22.94 -24.37 17.86
CA THR A 234 23.31 -23.60 19.06
C THR A 234 22.45 -23.98 20.26
N SER A 235 22.98 -23.80 21.47
CA SER A 235 22.22 -23.95 22.73
C SER A 235 21.48 -22.66 23.13
N ASP A 236 21.40 -21.67 22.25
CA ASP A 236 20.68 -20.42 22.49
C ASP A 236 19.16 -20.63 22.50
N ARG A 237 18.43 -19.71 23.12
CA ARG A 237 16.96 -19.76 23.14
C ARG A 237 16.38 -19.54 21.72
N PRO A 238 15.25 -20.15 21.36
CA PRO A 238 14.51 -19.79 20.16
C PRO A 238 14.15 -18.30 20.11
N GLU A 239 14.22 -17.74 18.90
CA GLU A 239 13.84 -16.38 18.56
C GLU A 239 12.31 -16.29 18.35
N ASN A 240 11.70 -15.20 18.83
CA ASN A 240 10.28 -14.92 18.67
C ASN A 240 10.02 -14.13 17.38
N LEU A 241 9.80 -14.85 16.27
CA LEU A 241 9.47 -14.28 14.97
C LEU A 241 7.99 -13.87 14.90
N ILE A 242 7.68 -12.96 13.97
CA ILE A 242 6.30 -12.65 13.54
C ILE A 242 6.29 -12.65 12.01
N THR A 243 5.40 -13.41 11.38
CA THR A 243 5.44 -13.59 9.92
C THR A 243 4.08 -13.83 9.26
N ASN A 244 3.91 -13.30 8.05
CA ASN A 244 2.82 -13.65 7.13
C ASN A 244 3.24 -14.71 6.08
N LYS A 245 4.33 -15.44 6.36
CA LYS A 245 5.02 -16.41 5.49
C LYS A 245 5.61 -15.84 4.17
N VAL A 246 5.74 -14.51 4.07
CA VAL A 246 6.49 -13.81 3.01
C VAL A 246 7.48 -12.81 3.62
N LEU A 247 7.05 -11.98 4.56
CA LEU A 247 7.91 -11.16 5.41
C LEU A 247 8.00 -11.74 6.82
N VAL A 248 9.14 -11.52 7.46
CA VAL A 248 9.45 -11.88 8.84
C VAL A 248 9.95 -10.63 9.57
N ALA A 249 9.28 -10.27 10.66
CA ALA A 249 9.82 -9.38 11.66
C ALA A 249 10.62 -10.20 12.68
N ARG A 250 11.92 -9.91 12.78
CA ARG A 250 12.85 -10.51 13.75
C ARG A 250 12.55 -10.02 15.17
N GLU A 251 13.08 -10.75 16.16
CA GLU A 251 13.06 -10.31 17.55
C GLU A 251 14.05 -9.14 17.73
N LEU A 252 13.60 -8.06 18.38
CA LEU A 252 14.38 -6.85 18.58
C LEU A 252 14.75 -6.67 20.04
N SER A 253 15.99 -6.24 20.27
CA SER A 253 16.47 -5.73 21.54
C SER A 253 16.73 -4.22 21.44
N CYS A 254 16.50 -3.56 22.57
CA CYS A 254 16.59 -2.12 22.76
C CYS A 254 17.70 -1.89 23.78
N LEU A 255 18.73 -1.14 23.38
CA LEU A 255 19.82 -0.70 24.28
C LEU A 255 19.62 0.77 24.61
N ASP A 256 19.30 1.06 25.87
CA ASP A 256 19.30 2.41 26.41
C ASP A 256 20.68 2.75 26.99
N VAL A 257 21.16 3.96 26.68
CA VAL A 257 22.43 4.52 27.15
C VAL A 257 22.14 5.85 27.85
N HIS A 258 22.30 5.91 29.16
CA HIS A 258 22.08 7.13 29.95
C HIS A 258 23.39 7.76 30.41
N LEU A 259 23.45 9.10 30.35
CA LEU A 259 24.61 9.89 30.80
C LEU A 259 24.48 10.20 32.30
N ASP A 260 25.41 9.72 33.12
CA ASP A 260 25.35 9.90 34.58
C ASP A 260 25.90 11.28 35.00
N SER A 261 24.97 12.21 35.18
CA SER A 261 25.23 13.59 35.62
C SER A 261 25.54 13.73 37.12
N ALA A 262 25.40 12.66 37.92
CA ALA A 262 25.73 12.67 39.34
C ALA A 262 27.12 12.06 39.63
N GLY A 263 27.57 11.12 38.79
CA GLY A 263 28.89 10.48 38.89
C GLY A 263 30.03 11.24 38.20
N SER A 264 29.74 12.09 37.22
CA SER A 264 30.74 12.80 36.42
C SER A 264 31.41 13.94 37.20
N THR A 265 32.63 13.71 37.69
CA THR A 265 33.42 14.69 38.48
C THR A 265 33.98 15.87 37.67
N ALA A 266 33.67 15.94 36.37
CA ALA A 266 34.18 16.93 35.42
C ALA A 266 33.39 18.25 35.41
N VAL A 267 33.43 19.02 36.51
CA VAL A 267 33.12 20.47 36.46
C VAL A 267 34.33 21.20 35.86
N VAL A 268 34.51 21.01 34.55
CA VAL A 268 35.63 21.53 33.76
C VAL A 268 35.06 22.46 32.68
N ALA A 269 35.62 23.67 32.54
CA ALA A 269 35.26 24.55 31.43
C ALA A 269 35.74 23.93 30.10
N ASP A 270 35.00 24.15 29.00
CA ASP A 270 35.10 23.45 27.71
C ASP A 270 34.34 22.10 27.58
N GLN A 271 33.28 21.84 28.36
CA GLN A 271 32.34 20.74 28.04
C GLN A 271 31.78 20.86 26.60
N ASP A 272 31.56 22.08 26.11
CA ASP A 272 31.08 22.41 24.76
C ASP A 272 31.98 21.93 23.61
N LYS A 273 33.19 21.40 23.90
CA LYS A 273 34.19 20.96 22.89
C LYS A 273 34.36 19.45 22.79
N LEU A 274 33.67 18.68 23.63
CA LEU A 274 33.74 17.22 23.66
C LEU A 274 32.49 16.61 23.03
N GLU A 275 32.70 15.77 22.03
CA GLU A 275 31.66 14.98 21.36
C GLU A 275 31.80 13.52 21.77
N LEU A 276 30.72 12.94 22.30
CA LEU A 276 30.60 11.51 22.56
C LEU A 276 30.10 10.84 21.27
N GLU A 277 30.87 9.87 20.76
CA GLU A 277 30.46 8.98 19.68
C GLU A 277 30.16 7.59 20.26
N LEU A 278 29.03 7.01 19.86
CA LEU A 278 28.58 5.67 20.22
C LEU A 278 28.20 4.92 18.93
N GLU A 279 28.83 3.78 18.68
CA GLU A 279 28.62 2.94 17.50
C GLU A 279 28.16 1.54 17.97
N LEU A 280 27.11 1.02 17.33
CA LEU A 280 26.59 -0.34 17.54
C LEU A 280 26.26 -0.96 16.18
N LYS A 281 27.23 -1.70 15.63
CA LYS A 281 27.14 -2.28 14.27
C LYS A 281 25.96 -3.24 14.14
N GLY A 282 25.18 -3.06 13.09
CA GLY A 282 23.96 -3.84 12.84
C GLY A 282 22.73 -3.42 13.67
N SER A 283 22.79 -2.26 14.34
CA SER A 283 21.60 -1.55 14.81
C SER A 283 20.99 -0.67 13.71
N TYR A 284 19.78 -0.16 13.93
CA TYR A 284 19.10 0.77 13.01
C TYR A 284 19.75 2.15 12.96
N GLU A 285 20.17 2.65 14.11
CA GLU A 285 20.86 3.93 14.26
C GLU A 285 22.31 3.86 13.77
N ASP A 286 22.92 2.67 13.87
CA ASP A 286 24.32 2.34 13.64
C ASP A 286 25.30 3.18 14.49
N THR A 287 25.43 4.47 14.22
CA THR A 287 26.31 5.39 14.92
C THR A 287 25.56 6.66 15.35
N GLN A 288 25.68 7.05 16.61
CA GLN A 288 25.10 8.27 17.18
C GLN A 288 26.20 9.12 17.83
N THR A 289 26.25 10.41 17.51
CA THR A 289 27.12 11.38 18.19
C THR A 289 26.33 12.46 18.92
N SER A 290 26.90 13.04 19.97
CA SER A 290 26.37 14.28 20.59
C SER A 290 27.44 15.02 21.39
N SER A 291 27.40 16.34 21.37
CA SER A 291 28.16 17.20 22.27
C SER A 291 27.71 16.98 23.72
N LEU A 292 28.66 16.89 24.65
CA LEU A 292 28.38 16.70 26.08
C LEU A 292 27.38 17.74 26.60
N GLY A 293 26.39 17.28 27.36
CA GLY A 293 25.32 18.13 27.90
C GLY A 293 24.16 18.44 26.93
N THR A 294 24.28 18.14 25.63
CA THR A 294 23.18 18.32 24.66
C THR A 294 22.22 17.13 24.67
N ALA A 295 22.74 15.91 24.66
CA ALA A 295 21.96 14.68 24.87
C ALA A 295 22.16 14.12 26.29
N SER A 296 21.07 13.62 26.89
CA SER A 296 21.07 12.94 28.19
C SER A 296 20.84 11.42 28.08
N ALA A 297 20.37 10.95 26.92
CA ALA A 297 20.10 9.56 26.64
C ALA A 297 20.26 9.25 25.14
N PHE A 298 20.70 8.04 24.82
CA PHE A 298 20.69 7.46 23.48
C PHE A 298 19.93 6.13 23.53
N ARG A 299 19.35 5.73 22.39
CA ARG A 299 18.68 4.42 22.24
C ARG A 299 19.14 3.79 20.93
N PHE A 300 19.45 2.49 20.97
CA PHE A 300 19.75 1.71 19.78
C PHE A 300 18.78 0.52 19.65
N HIS A 301 18.30 0.28 18.44
CA HIS A 301 17.42 -0.85 18.10
C HIS A 301 18.17 -1.86 17.23
N TYR A 302 18.36 -3.08 17.73
CA TYR A 302 19.13 -4.12 17.05
C TYR A 302 18.45 -5.49 17.16
N MET A 303 18.85 -6.44 16.34
CA MET A 303 18.28 -7.80 16.37
C MET A 303 18.74 -8.55 17.63
N ALA A 304 17.83 -9.20 18.35
CA ALA A 304 18.16 -9.92 19.59
C ALA A 304 19.06 -11.14 19.37
N ALA A 305 19.14 -11.64 18.14
CA ALA A 305 20.03 -12.71 17.68
C ALA A 305 21.38 -12.19 17.13
N LEU A 306 21.73 -10.93 17.36
CA LEU A 306 22.94 -10.31 16.82
C LEU A 306 24.13 -10.45 17.78
N GLU A 307 25.25 -10.95 17.27
CA GLU A 307 26.55 -10.87 17.97
C GLU A 307 27.22 -9.55 17.62
N THR A 308 27.05 -8.57 18.50
CA THR A 308 27.58 -7.21 18.34
C THR A 308 27.97 -6.63 19.70
N GLU A 309 28.69 -5.52 19.65
CA GLU A 309 29.28 -4.80 20.77
C GLU A 309 29.08 -3.29 20.59
N LEU A 310 28.76 -2.60 21.68
CA LEU A 310 28.73 -1.14 21.71
C LEU A 310 30.17 -0.65 21.82
N SER A 311 30.64 0.10 20.82
CA SER A 311 31.86 0.89 20.91
C SER A 311 31.51 2.33 21.31
N GLY A 312 32.42 3.01 22.01
CA GLY A 312 32.23 4.39 22.42
C GLY A 312 33.54 5.12 22.67
N CYS A 313 33.64 6.36 22.20
CA CYS A 313 34.81 7.22 22.41
C CYS A 313 34.44 8.70 22.55
N LEU A 314 35.37 9.49 23.06
CA LEU A 314 35.24 10.94 23.20
C LEU A 314 36.20 11.64 22.26
N ARG A 315 35.67 12.49 21.38
CA ARG A 315 36.42 13.30 20.42
C ARG A 315 36.47 14.75 20.87
N SER A 316 37.59 15.42 20.59
CA SER A 316 37.77 16.85 20.87
C SER A 316 37.79 17.66 19.58
N SER A 317 37.05 18.77 19.54
CA SER A 317 36.91 19.62 18.35
C SER A 317 38.18 20.38 17.92
N THR A 318 39.34 20.10 18.51
CA THR A 318 40.62 20.77 18.25
C THR A 318 41.63 19.95 17.43
N SER A 319 41.39 18.66 17.17
CA SER A 319 42.35 17.75 16.53
C SER A 319 42.41 17.82 15.00
N ASN A 320 42.57 19.01 14.42
CA ASN A 320 42.83 19.20 12.98
C ASN A 320 44.33 19.02 12.64
N VAL A 321 44.91 17.86 12.97
CA VAL A 321 46.33 17.56 12.69
C VAL A 321 46.48 16.18 12.06
N TRP A 322 47.01 16.17 10.84
CA TRP A 322 47.44 14.96 10.13
C TRP A 322 48.72 14.40 10.79
N ASN A 323 48.56 13.51 11.77
CA ASN A 323 49.62 12.66 12.33
C ASN A 323 48.97 11.42 12.96
N GLY A 324 49.24 10.23 12.40
CA GLY A 324 48.78 8.98 12.99
C GLY A 324 49.66 8.60 14.19
N ASP A 325 49.07 8.60 15.39
CA ASP A 325 49.42 7.76 16.55
C ASP A 325 48.63 8.11 17.83
N ASN A 326 47.95 9.27 17.89
CA ASN A 326 47.01 9.59 18.98
C ASN A 326 45.68 8.84 18.82
N SER A 327 45.66 7.56 19.20
CA SER A 327 44.43 6.79 19.31
C SER A 327 43.58 7.28 20.49
N ALA A 328 42.38 7.80 20.19
CA ALA A 328 41.35 7.94 21.21
C ALA A 328 41.05 6.56 21.80
N GLN A 329 40.96 6.46 23.13
CA GLN A 329 40.69 5.17 23.77
C GLN A 329 39.21 4.80 23.58
N HIS A 330 38.94 3.89 22.65
CA HIS A 330 37.61 3.30 22.50
C HIS A 330 37.33 2.33 23.64
N LEU A 331 36.19 2.52 24.31
CA LEU A 331 35.58 1.50 25.15
C LEU A 331 34.72 0.60 24.27
N THR A 332 34.78 -0.71 24.47
CA THR A 332 34.00 -1.70 23.69
C THR A 332 33.34 -2.70 24.63
N VAL A 333 32.03 -2.95 24.44
CA VAL A 333 31.22 -3.77 25.35
C VAL A 333 30.31 -4.75 24.57
N PRO A 334 30.52 -6.06 24.66
CA PRO A 334 29.66 -7.05 24.00
C PRO A 334 28.26 -7.05 24.61
N LEU A 335 27.22 -7.23 23.79
CA LEU A 335 25.83 -7.14 24.27
C LEU A 335 25.27 -8.43 24.87
N ARG A 336 25.75 -9.62 24.47
CA ARG A 336 25.29 -10.94 25.02
C ARG A 336 25.25 -10.96 26.57
N PRO A 337 26.25 -10.44 27.32
CA PRO A 337 26.22 -10.38 28.79
C PRO A 337 25.19 -9.41 29.42
N LEU A 338 24.74 -8.39 28.68
CA LEU A 338 23.93 -7.27 29.18
C LEU A 338 22.42 -7.55 29.21
N ILE A 339 21.93 -8.56 28.50
CA ILE A 339 20.50 -8.82 28.33
C ILE A 339 19.81 -9.01 29.69
N GLY A 340 18.86 -8.13 30.01
CA GLY A 340 18.14 -8.13 31.29
C GLY A 340 18.98 -7.66 32.49
N LYS A 341 20.08 -6.93 32.26
CA LYS A 341 20.94 -6.33 33.27
C LYS A 341 21.23 -4.86 32.96
N GLU A 342 21.68 -4.17 33.99
CA GLU A 342 22.11 -2.79 33.95
C GLU A 342 23.61 -2.74 34.29
N VAL A 343 24.40 -2.00 33.51
CA VAL A 343 25.86 -1.96 33.64
C VAL A 343 26.35 -0.52 33.53
N THR A 344 27.07 -0.07 34.56
CA THR A 344 27.73 1.24 34.60
C THR A 344 29.18 1.12 34.13
N MET A 345 29.66 2.11 33.38
CA MET A 345 31.02 2.17 32.84
C MET A 345 31.49 3.62 32.66
N ASP A 346 32.80 3.84 32.70
CA ASP A 346 33.40 5.15 32.51
C ASP A 346 34.17 5.15 31.16
N VAL A 347 33.70 5.93 30.18
CA VAL A 347 34.37 6.13 28.89
C VAL A 347 35.63 6.98 29.12
N PRO A 348 36.84 6.50 28.79
CA PRO A 348 38.06 7.26 29.01
C PRO A 348 38.12 8.49 28.10
N ALA A 349 38.68 9.58 28.63
CA ALA A 349 38.90 10.82 27.91
C ALA A 349 40.39 11.19 27.97
N GLN A 350 40.94 11.74 26.89
CA GLN A 350 42.33 12.22 26.90
C GLN A 350 42.41 13.54 27.68
N ASP A 351 43.26 13.58 28.70
CA ASP A 351 43.53 14.73 29.58
C ASP A 351 42.34 15.28 30.40
N VAL A 352 41.23 14.54 30.50
CA VAL A 352 40.02 14.88 31.30
C VAL A 352 39.47 13.66 32.05
N PRO A 353 38.65 13.84 33.12
CA PRO A 353 37.97 12.72 33.77
C PRO A 353 37.03 12.00 32.81
N GLY A 354 36.99 10.66 32.88
CA GLY A 354 36.12 9.84 32.04
C GLY A 354 34.62 10.10 32.27
N VAL A 355 33.83 9.84 31.22
CA VAL A 355 32.39 10.12 31.19
C VAL A 355 31.60 8.86 31.54
N ARG A 356 30.77 8.94 32.58
CA ARG A 356 30.01 7.77 33.06
C ARG A 356 28.74 7.53 32.25
N LEU A 357 28.63 6.31 31.72
CA LEU A 357 27.45 5.79 31.05
C LEU A 357 26.80 4.69 31.88
N GLN A 358 25.47 4.63 31.84
CA GLN A 358 24.64 3.55 32.38
C GLN A 358 23.94 2.87 31.20
N LEU A 359 24.28 1.60 30.94
CA LEU A 359 23.71 0.80 29.85
C LEU A 359 22.61 -0.12 30.37
N LYS A 360 21.53 -0.26 29.61
CA LYS A 360 20.44 -1.20 29.90
C LYS A 360 19.92 -1.86 28.63
N ALA A 361 20.00 -3.19 28.55
CA ALA A 361 19.55 -3.95 27.38
C ALA A 361 18.26 -4.74 27.67
N GLU A 362 17.17 -4.37 27.01
CA GLU A 362 15.84 -4.98 27.15
C GLU A 362 15.31 -5.55 25.82
N GLY A 363 14.29 -6.40 25.88
CA GLY A 363 13.54 -6.83 24.68
C GLY A 363 12.54 -5.76 24.28
N CYS A 364 12.57 -5.30 23.02
CA CYS A 364 11.60 -4.34 22.51
C CYS A 364 10.19 -4.96 22.40
N SER A 365 9.16 -4.12 22.18
CA SER A 365 7.79 -4.63 22.03
C SER A 365 7.64 -5.66 20.89
N LYS A 366 6.80 -6.66 21.16
CA LYS A 366 6.31 -7.64 20.18
C LYS A 366 5.19 -7.09 19.29
N GLU A 367 4.64 -5.93 19.62
CA GLU A 367 3.65 -5.24 18.79
C GLU A 367 4.33 -4.59 17.56
N LEU A 368 3.71 -4.73 16.39
CA LEU A 368 4.18 -4.13 15.14
C LEU A 368 3.27 -2.96 14.76
N ALA A 369 3.87 -1.89 14.26
CA ALA A 369 3.13 -0.80 13.61
C ALA A 369 2.81 -1.11 12.14
N VAL A 370 3.50 -2.11 11.56
CA VAL A 370 3.18 -2.70 10.25
C VAL A 370 2.31 -3.94 10.43
N HIS A 371 1.11 -3.91 9.86
CA HIS A 371 0.20 -5.04 9.73
C HIS A 371 0.73 -6.02 8.68
N LEU A 372 1.06 -7.25 9.09
CA LEU A 372 1.51 -8.33 8.20
C LEU A 372 0.37 -9.31 7.95
N GLY A 373 -0.25 -9.25 6.77
CA GLY A 373 -1.32 -10.15 6.35
C GLY A 373 -1.76 -9.92 4.89
N PHE A 374 -2.12 -11.01 4.20
CA PHE A 374 -2.61 -10.96 2.81
C PHE A 374 -4.13 -10.77 2.68
N ASN A 375 -4.88 -10.89 3.78
CA ASN A 375 -6.32 -10.65 3.82
C ASN A 375 -6.63 -9.14 4.00
N LEU A 376 -7.91 -8.79 3.97
CA LEU A 376 -8.40 -7.44 4.29
C LEU A 376 -8.23 -7.15 5.80
N CYS A 377 -7.94 -5.91 6.17
CA CYS A 377 -7.85 -5.51 7.58
C CYS A 377 -9.22 -5.58 8.29
N ALA A 378 -9.20 -5.51 9.63
CA ALA A 378 -10.43 -5.55 10.43
C ALA A 378 -11.39 -4.38 10.12
N GLU A 379 -10.85 -3.21 9.78
CA GLU A 379 -11.64 -2.02 9.46
C GLU A 379 -12.36 -2.15 8.11
N GLU A 380 -11.70 -2.72 7.09
CA GLU A 380 -12.32 -3.03 5.80
C GLU A 380 -13.37 -4.15 5.93
N GLN A 381 -13.09 -5.18 6.74
CA GLN A 381 -14.11 -6.22 7.04
C GLN A 381 -15.35 -5.63 7.72
N ALA A 382 -15.16 -4.74 8.70
CA ALA A 382 -16.27 -4.04 9.36
C ALA A 382 -16.99 -3.07 8.40
N PHE A 383 -16.27 -2.40 7.50
CA PHE A 383 -16.87 -1.59 6.42
C PHE A 383 -17.74 -2.44 5.50
N LEU A 384 -17.28 -3.62 5.09
CA LEU A 384 -18.02 -4.51 4.19
C LEU A 384 -19.38 -4.91 4.78
N SER A 385 -19.47 -5.21 6.08
CA SER A 385 -20.76 -5.44 6.75
C SER A 385 -21.69 -4.22 6.64
N ARG A 386 -21.21 -3.04 7.03
CA ARG A 386 -22.00 -1.79 6.95
C ARG A 386 -22.45 -1.47 5.52
N ARG A 387 -21.53 -1.59 4.55
CA ARG A 387 -21.81 -1.26 3.14
C ARG A 387 -22.78 -2.25 2.51
N LYS A 388 -22.71 -3.55 2.85
CA LYS A 388 -23.66 -4.55 2.33
C LYS A 388 -25.11 -4.24 2.66
N GLN A 389 -25.40 -3.63 3.82
CA GLN A 389 -26.76 -3.21 4.17
C GLN A 389 -27.29 -2.11 3.24
N VAL A 390 -26.43 -1.13 2.89
CA VAL A 390 -26.76 -0.06 1.93
C VAL A 390 -26.95 -0.64 0.52
N VAL A 391 -26.01 -1.48 0.06
CA VAL A 391 -26.03 -2.14 -1.25
C VAL A 391 -27.25 -3.05 -1.40
N ALA A 392 -27.60 -3.85 -0.38
CA ALA A 392 -28.78 -4.71 -0.37
C ALA A 392 -30.08 -3.92 -0.62
N LYS A 393 -30.27 -2.82 0.11
CA LYS A 393 -31.42 -1.92 -0.03
C LYS A 393 -31.47 -1.26 -1.41
N ALA A 394 -30.33 -0.77 -1.89
CA ALA A 394 -30.23 -0.13 -3.20
C ALA A 394 -30.51 -1.12 -4.35
N LEU A 395 -29.94 -2.32 -4.30
CA LEU A 395 -30.21 -3.39 -5.29
C LEU A 395 -31.68 -3.81 -5.31
N LYS A 396 -32.32 -3.95 -4.15
CA LYS A 396 -33.76 -4.26 -4.06
C LYS A 396 -34.60 -3.21 -4.79
N GLN A 397 -34.30 -1.92 -4.57
CA GLN A 397 -35.00 -0.80 -5.22
C GLN A 397 -34.67 -0.69 -6.73
N ALA A 398 -33.41 -0.82 -7.12
CA ALA A 398 -32.97 -0.66 -8.51
C ALA A 398 -33.39 -1.82 -9.42
N LEU A 399 -33.36 -3.06 -8.90
CA LEU A 399 -33.73 -4.25 -9.67
C LEU A 399 -35.21 -4.64 -9.56
N GLN A 400 -35.94 -4.05 -8.60
CA GLN A 400 -37.32 -4.39 -8.20
C GLN A 400 -37.43 -5.85 -7.76
N LEU A 401 -36.77 -6.19 -6.64
CA LEU A 401 -36.76 -7.55 -6.09
C LEU A 401 -37.89 -7.78 -5.07
N ASP A 402 -38.58 -8.92 -5.19
CA ASP A 402 -39.72 -9.28 -4.33
C ASP A 402 -39.35 -9.54 -2.86
N GLY A 403 -38.07 -9.86 -2.58
CA GLY A 403 -37.54 -10.17 -1.25
C GLY A 403 -36.38 -9.28 -0.83
N ASP A 404 -36.02 -9.32 0.46
CA ASP A 404 -34.81 -8.68 0.98
C ASP A 404 -33.57 -9.55 0.76
N LEU A 405 -32.44 -8.92 0.46
CA LEU A 405 -31.13 -9.57 0.38
C LEU A 405 -30.48 -9.58 1.77
N GLN A 406 -29.95 -10.73 2.19
CA GLN A 406 -29.30 -10.92 3.48
C GLN A 406 -27.77 -10.78 3.39
N GLU A 407 -27.12 -10.52 4.53
CA GLU A 407 -25.66 -10.54 4.65
C GLU A 407 -25.07 -11.96 4.53
N ASP A 408 -23.82 -12.08 4.06
CA ASP A 408 -23.08 -13.35 4.05
C ASP A 408 -22.76 -13.83 5.47
N GLU A 409 -23.57 -14.71 6.05
CA GLU A 409 -23.25 -15.41 7.31
C GLU A 409 -22.07 -16.42 7.19
N VAL A 410 -21.39 -16.43 6.03
CA VAL A 410 -20.34 -17.38 5.64
C VAL A 410 -19.00 -17.11 6.32
N TRP A 411 -18.72 -15.89 6.81
CA TRP A 411 -17.41 -15.51 7.37
C TRP A 411 -17.08 -16.19 8.72
N GLY A 412 -18.06 -16.81 9.39
CA GLY A 412 -17.85 -17.54 10.65
C GLY A 412 -17.72 -19.06 10.54
N ARG A 413 -18.49 -19.72 9.65
CA ARG A 413 -18.75 -21.18 9.79
C ARG A 413 -17.67 -22.09 9.18
N ARG A 414 -16.87 -21.64 8.19
CA ARG A 414 -15.90 -22.51 7.48
C ARG A 414 -14.62 -22.86 8.26
N GLU A 415 -14.20 -22.10 9.29
CA GLU A 415 -13.10 -22.54 10.18
C GLU A 415 -13.56 -23.47 11.33
N MET A 416 -14.87 -23.50 11.69
CA MET A 416 -15.36 -24.29 12.83
C MET A 416 -15.95 -25.68 12.48
N CYS A 417 -16.51 -25.87 11.28
CA CYS A 417 -17.21 -27.11 10.93
C CYS A 417 -16.33 -28.35 10.64
N VAL A 418 -15.10 -28.41 11.18
CA VAL A 418 -14.25 -29.60 11.21
C VAL A 418 -14.22 -30.25 12.62
N GLN A 419 -14.68 -29.55 13.67
CA GLN A 419 -14.78 -30.07 15.03
C GLN A 419 -16.16 -29.81 15.65
N ILE A 420 -17.12 -30.68 15.34
CA ILE A 420 -18.17 -31.25 16.21
C ILE A 420 -19.05 -32.16 15.33
N SER A 421 -18.89 -33.47 15.49
CA SER A 421 -19.68 -34.49 14.76
C SER A 421 -20.02 -35.69 15.65
N TRP A 422 -20.12 -35.46 16.96
CA TRP A 422 -20.45 -36.48 17.97
C TRP A 422 -21.49 -36.00 18.99
N THR A 423 -22.76 -35.99 18.58
CA THR A 423 -23.91 -36.35 19.43
C THR A 423 -25.13 -36.58 18.55
N GLY A 424 -25.67 -37.80 18.57
CA GLY A 424 -26.84 -38.15 17.75
C GLY A 424 -28.16 -37.85 18.46
N HIS A 425 -28.90 -36.83 18.00
CA HIS A 425 -30.33 -36.70 18.27
C HIS A 425 -31.11 -36.48 16.98
N LYS A 426 -32.22 -37.19 16.83
CA LYS A 426 -33.11 -37.11 15.68
C LYS A 426 -34.24 -36.10 15.92
N GLY A 427 -34.63 -35.39 14.86
CA GLY A 427 -36.03 -35.06 14.62
C GLY A 427 -36.51 -33.66 14.99
N VAL A 428 -36.23 -32.69 14.11
CA VAL A 428 -37.14 -31.58 13.80
C VAL A 428 -37.29 -31.58 12.26
N PRO A 429 -38.49 -31.34 11.68
CA PRO A 429 -38.62 -31.27 10.22
C PRO A 429 -38.19 -29.90 9.69
N ASP A 430 -37.31 -29.87 8.68
CA ASP A 430 -36.93 -28.63 8.00
C ASP A 430 -38.10 -28.10 7.16
N SER A 431 -38.76 -27.04 7.65
CA SER A 431 -39.84 -26.36 6.94
C SER A 431 -39.29 -25.40 5.89
N TYR A 432 -39.06 -25.91 4.66
CA TYR A 432 -38.85 -25.16 3.40
C TYR A 432 -38.35 -23.70 3.54
N ALA A 433 -37.08 -23.54 3.93
CA ALA A 433 -36.37 -22.29 3.66
C ALA A 433 -36.10 -22.17 2.16
N SER A 434 -36.45 -21.04 1.55
CA SER A 434 -36.08 -20.72 0.16
C SER A 434 -34.57 -20.49 0.06
N PRO A 435 -33.87 -20.99 -0.99
CA PRO A 435 -32.43 -20.81 -1.11
C PRO A 435 -32.04 -19.33 -1.18
N GLU A 436 -31.29 -18.89 -0.18
CA GLU A 436 -30.93 -17.50 0.09
C GLU A 436 -29.91 -16.96 -0.93
N THR A 437 -29.93 -15.66 -1.20
CA THR A 437 -29.10 -15.01 -2.24
C THR A 437 -28.25 -13.90 -1.64
N PRO A 438 -26.91 -14.02 -1.60
CA PRO A 438 -26.04 -13.02 -1.01
C PRO A 438 -25.77 -11.83 -1.94
N VAL A 439 -25.38 -10.71 -1.32
CA VAL A 439 -25.15 -9.41 -1.97
C VAL A 439 -23.89 -9.44 -2.85
N PRO A 440 -23.98 -9.14 -4.18
CA PRO A 440 -22.82 -9.05 -5.05
C PRO A 440 -21.96 -7.81 -4.74
N ILE A 441 -20.65 -7.97 -4.85
CA ILE A 441 -19.67 -6.91 -4.65
C ILE A 441 -19.42 -6.20 -5.99
N VAL A 442 -19.84 -4.93 -6.06
CA VAL A 442 -19.66 -4.08 -7.25
C VAL A 442 -18.51 -3.10 -7.03
N GLY A 443 -17.64 -2.94 -8.02
CA GLY A 443 -16.57 -1.95 -8.02
C GLY A 443 -16.69 -0.94 -9.17
N ILE A 444 -16.37 0.33 -8.90
CA ILE A 444 -15.97 1.29 -9.94
C ILE A 444 -14.45 1.22 -10.09
N MET A 445 -13.95 1.17 -11.32
CA MET A 445 -12.53 1.21 -11.66
C MET A 445 -12.29 2.32 -12.68
N ALA A 446 -11.60 3.39 -12.27
CA ALA A 446 -11.32 4.56 -13.10
C ALA A 446 -9.84 4.60 -13.55
N THR A 447 -9.58 4.94 -14.81
CA THR A 447 -8.21 5.14 -15.34
C THR A 447 -7.66 6.54 -15.03
N GLY A 448 -6.40 6.77 -15.37
CA GLY A 448 -5.76 8.09 -15.36
C GLY A 448 -6.08 8.93 -16.60
N GLY A 449 -5.55 10.16 -16.61
CA GLY A 449 -5.79 11.13 -17.69
C GLY A 449 -6.02 12.58 -17.24
N GLY A 450 -5.35 13.04 -16.17
CA GLY A 450 -5.38 14.44 -15.72
C GLY A 450 -6.79 15.02 -15.51
N ALA A 451 -6.97 16.30 -15.88
CA ALA A 451 -8.24 17.01 -15.73
C ALA A 451 -9.39 16.39 -16.55
N ARG A 452 -9.08 15.69 -17.66
CA ARG A 452 -10.03 14.96 -18.50
C ARG A 452 -10.66 13.80 -17.72
N ALA A 453 -9.81 12.99 -17.07
CA ALA A 453 -10.26 11.91 -16.20
C ALA A 453 -11.09 12.46 -15.02
N MET A 454 -10.60 13.53 -14.39
CA MET A 454 -11.30 14.22 -13.29
C MET A 454 -12.73 14.63 -13.68
N THR A 455 -12.89 15.46 -14.72
CA THR A 455 -14.20 15.97 -15.19
C THR A 455 -15.12 14.84 -15.70
N SER A 456 -14.58 13.85 -16.41
CA SER A 456 -15.39 12.73 -16.90
C SER A 456 -15.92 11.85 -15.76
N LEU A 457 -15.10 11.59 -14.74
CA LEU A 457 -15.47 10.80 -13.57
C LEU A 457 -16.60 11.47 -12.76
N TYR A 458 -16.61 12.80 -12.62
CA TYR A 458 -17.74 13.52 -12.03
C TYR A 458 -19.06 13.23 -12.77
N GLY A 459 -19.05 13.21 -14.11
CA GLY A 459 -20.22 12.92 -14.92
C GLY A 459 -20.72 11.48 -14.74
N HIS A 460 -19.81 10.50 -14.70
CA HIS A 460 -20.17 9.11 -14.44
C HIS A 460 -20.75 8.89 -13.04
N LEU A 461 -20.19 9.54 -12.01
CA LEU A 461 -20.73 9.47 -10.63
C LEU A 461 -22.10 10.14 -10.53
N LEU A 462 -22.29 11.29 -11.19
CA LEU A 462 -23.56 11.99 -11.29
C LEU A 462 -24.64 11.10 -11.94
N ALA A 463 -24.30 10.38 -13.00
CA ALA A 463 -25.21 9.41 -13.62
C ALA A 463 -25.54 8.27 -12.67
N LEU A 464 -24.55 7.63 -12.04
CA LEU A 464 -24.80 6.53 -11.10
C LEU A 464 -25.66 6.98 -9.90
N GLN A 465 -25.52 8.23 -9.44
CA GLN A 465 -26.38 8.82 -8.42
C GLN A 465 -27.81 9.02 -8.94
N LYS A 466 -28.00 9.66 -10.10
CA LYS A 466 -29.32 9.86 -10.75
C LYS A 466 -30.07 8.55 -11.01
N LEU A 467 -29.34 7.47 -11.34
CA LEU A 467 -29.90 6.15 -11.58
C LEU A 467 -30.20 5.34 -10.30
N GLY A 468 -29.80 5.83 -9.11
CA GLY A 468 -29.89 5.08 -7.85
C GLY A 468 -28.92 3.89 -7.74
N LEU A 469 -27.85 3.89 -8.54
CA LEU A 469 -26.90 2.79 -8.68
C LEU A 469 -25.58 3.02 -7.93
N LEU A 470 -25.27 4.26 -7.54
CA LEU A 470 -24.07 4.57 -6.75
C LEU A 470 -24.07 3.89 -5.37
N ASP A 471 -25.24 3.76 -4.74
CA ASP A 471 -25.41 2.99 -3.50
C ASP A 471 -25.23 1.48 -3.67
N CYS A 472 -25.28 0.96 -4.90
CA CYS A 472 -24.98 -0.45 -5.18
C CYS A 472 -23.46 -0.74 -5.23
N VAL A 473 -22.61 0.30 -5.23
CA VAL A 473 -21.15 0.18 -5.35
C VAL A 473 -20.50 -0.03 -3.99
N THR A 474 -19.63 -1.02 -3.86
CA THR A 474 -18.86 -1.33 -2.64
C THR A 474 -17.47 -0.71 -2.66
N TYR A 475 -16.78 -0.77 -3.80
CA TYR A 475 -15.40 -0.30 -3.99
C TYR A 475 -15.29 0.73 -5.11
N PHE A 476 -14.37 1.69 -4.99
CA PHE A 476 -14.12 2.71 -6.00
C PHE A 476 -12.61 2.94 -6.11
N SER A 477 -11.98 2.38 -7.16
CA SER A 477 -10.55 2.55 -7.41
C SER A 477 -10.23 3.59 -8.49
N GLY A 478 -9.06 4.25 -8.35
CA GLY A 478 -8.59 5.26 -9.29
C GLY A 478 -7.08 5.48 -9.26
N VAL A 479 -6.54 6.00 -10.36
CA VAL A 479 -5.12 6.38 -10.56
C VAL A 479 -5.03 7.73 -11.28
N SER A 480 -3.91 8.44 -11.12
CA SER A 480 -3.66 9.76 -11.74
C SER A 480 -4.82 10.74 -11.54
N GLY A 481 -5.21 11.50 -12.56
CA GLY A 481 -6.26 12.53 -12.49
C GLY A 481 -7.64 12.10 -11.95
N SER A 482 -7.98 10.81 -11.96
CA SER A 482 -9.20 10.32 -11.29
C SER A 482 -9.14 10.44 -9.76
N THR A 483 -7.93 10.38 -9.20
CA THR A 483 -7.74 10.52 -7.75
C THR A 483 -8.12 11.91 -7.23
N TRP A 484 -8.08 12.95 -8.07
CA TRP A 484 -8.46 14.32 -7.71
C TRP A 484 -9.96 14.44 -7.45
N THR A 485 -10.79 13.82 -8.30
CA THR A 485 -12.24 13.72 -8.09
C THR A 485 -12.55 12.93 -6.81
N MET A 486 -11.82 11.84 -6.57
CA MET A 486 -11.98 11.05 -5.34
C MET A 486 -11.56 11.85 -4.10
N ALA A 487 -10.37 12.45 -4.08
CA ALA A 487 -9.85 13.22 -2.95
C ALA A 487 -10.80 14.36 -2.54
N HIS A 488 -11.28 15.15 -3.51
CA HIS A 488 -12.23 16.23 -3.27
C HIS A 488 -13.58 15.72 -2.73
N LEU A 489 -14.15 14.66 -3.33
CA LEU A 489 -15.45 14.12 -2.91
C LEU A 489 -15.39 13.49 -1.51
N TYR A 490 -14.40 12.64 -1.23
CA TYR A 490 -14.26 12.00 0.09
C TYR A 490 -13.79 12.97 1.20
N GLY A 491 -13.52 14.24 0.87
CA GLY A 491 -13.44 15.33 1.82
C GLY A 491 -14.78 15.73 2.46
N ASP A 492 -15.92 15.30 1.89
CA ASP A 492 -17.25 15.38 2.49
C ASP A 492 -17.74 13.97 2.91
N PRO A 493 -17.98 13.71 4.21
CA PRO A 493 -18.45 12.40 4.68
C PRO A 493 -19.73 11.87 4.03
N GLU A 494 -20.59 12.75 3.49
CA GLU A 494 -21.89 12.37 2.92
C GLU A 494 -21.96 12.57 1.39
N TRP A 495 -20.82 12.62 0.69
CA TRP A 495 -20.76 13.07 -0.71
C TRP A 495 -21.69 12.33 -1.68
N SER A 496 -21.84 11.00 -1.56
CA SER A 496 -22.74 10.22 -2.43
C SER A 496 -24.23 10.40 -2.09
N GLN A 497 -24.52 10.88 -0.89
CA GLN A 497 -25.87 11.10 -0.34
C GLN A 497 -26.35 12.56 -0.51
N LYS A 498 -25.49 13.43 -1.07
CA LYS A 498 -25.75 14.84 -1.40
C LYS A 498 -25.73 15.04 -2.93
N ASP A 499 -26.41 16.08 -3.41
CA ASP A 499 -26.38 16.46 -4.83
C ASP A 499 -24.93 16.79 -5.29
N LEU A 500 -24.46 16.03 -6.28
CA LEU A 500 -23.13 16.17 -6.86
C LEU A 500 -22.92 17.48 -7.65
N GLU A 501 -23.98 18.23 -8.02
CA GLU A 501 -23.84 19.54 -8.69
C GLU A 501 -23.02 20.53 -7.84
N GLY A 502 -23.04 20.42 -6.50
CA GLY A 502 -22.23 21.23 -5.60
C GLY A 502 -20.72 21.06 -5.82
N PRO A 503 -20.15 19.86 -5.61
CA PRO A 503 -18.76 19.53 -5.94
C PRO A 503 -18.40 19.77 -7.43
N ILE A 504 -19.31 19.46 -8.36
CA ILE A 504 -19.14 19.66 -9.81
C ILE A 504 -18.92 21.14 -10.13
N ARG A 505 -19.76 22.03 -9.58
CA ARG A 505 -19.61 23.48 -9.74
C ARG A 505 -18.27 23.97 -9.18
N HIS A 506 -17.84 23.50 -7.99
CA HIS A 506 -16.53 23.87 -7.44
C HIS A 506 -15.39 23.48 -8.40
N ALA A 507 -15.43 22.27 -8.96
CA ALA A 507 -14.44 21.82 -9.93
C ALA A 507 -14.50 22.62 -11.25
N ARG A 508 -15.70 22.94 -11.75
CA ARG A 508 -15.92 23.78 -12.95
C ARG A 508 -15.31 25.17 -12.79
N GLU A 509 -15.63 25.84 -11.68
CA GLU A 509 -15.13 27.18 -11.37
C GLU A 509 -13.60 27.21 -11.25
N HIS A 510 -12.98 26.22 -10.59
CA HIS A 510 -11.53 26.17 -10.44
C HIS A 510 -10.80 25.76 -11.73
N LEU A 511 -11.35 24.85 -12.52
CA LEU A 511 -10.76 24.50 -13.81
C LEU A 511 -10.91 25.63 -14.84
N ALA A 512 -11.93 26.50 -14.73
CA ALA A 512 -12.11 27.69 -15.56
C ALA A 512 -11.24 28.90 -15.17
N LYS A 513 -10.78 29.01 -13.92
CA LYS A 513 -9.87 30.09 -13.49
C LYS A 513 -8.55 30.09 -14.27
N SER A 514 -8.07 31.29 -14.61
CA SER A 514 -6.76 31.49 -15.25
C SER A 514 -5.65 31.06 -14.31
N LYS A 515 -4.89 30.02 -14.67
CA LYS A 515 -3.82 29.49 -13.82
C LYS A 515 -2.59 30.41 -13.66
N LEU A 516 -2.60 31.60 -14.26
CA LEU A 516 -1.59 32.63 -14.00
C LEU A 516 -1.62 33.14 -12.55
N GLU A 517 -2.79 33.20 -11.91
CA GLU A 517 -2.91 33.68 -10.51
C GLU A 517 -2.32 32.70 -9.48
N VAL A 518 -2.22 31.41 -9.85
CA VAL A 518 -1.53 30.37 -9.08
C VAL A 518 -0.03 30.69 -8.94
N PHE A 519 0.52 31.51 -9.84
CA PHE A 519 1.94 31.87 -9.88
C PHE A 519 2.20 33.33 -9.47
N SER A 520 1.32 33.91 -8.65
CA SER A 520 1.56 35.21 -8.04
C SER A 520 2.78 35.18 -7.11
N PRO A 521 3.48 36.31 -6.87
CA PRO A 521 4.62 36.36 -5.95
C PRO A 521 4.27 35.87 -4.54
N GLU A 522 3.04 36.14 -4.08
CA GLU A 522 2.52 35.71 -2.77
C GLU A 522 2.33 34.18 -2.71
N ARG A 523 1.83 33.56 -3.79
CA ARG A 523 1.70 32.10 -3.92
C ARG A 523 3.06 31.43 -3.91
N LEU A 524 3.97 31.89 -4.78
CA LEU A 524 5.32 31.35 -4.91
C LEU A 524 6.12 31.49 -3.60
N GLY A 525 5.96 32.63 -2.91
CA GLY A 525 6.50 32.86 -1.56
C GLY A 525 5.81 32.05 -0.45
N SER A 526 4.57 31.58 -0.65
CA SER A 526 3.93 30.61 0.24
C SER A 526 4.44 29.19 -0.01
N TYR A 527 4.59 28.77 -1.27
CA TYR A 527 5.12 27.46 -1.62
C TYR A 527 6.54 27.27 -1.08
N ARG A 528 7.40 28.28 -1.22
CA ARG A 528 8.78 28.20 -0.71
C ARG A 528 8.81 27.96 0.81
N ARG A 529 8.07 28.75 1.59
CA ARG A 529 7.98 28.60 3.05
C ARG A 529 7.41 27.25 3.49
N GLU A 530 6.44 26.73 2.75
CA GLU A 530 5.85 25.41 3.01
C GLU A 530 6.84 24.27 2.76
N LEU A 531 7.64 24.36 1.68
CA LEU A 531 8.69 23.38 1.37
C LEU A 531 9.87 23.47 2.36
N GLU A 532 10.24 24.69 2.79
CA GLU A 532 11.23 24.94 3.84
C GLU A 532 10.78 24.32 5.18
N LEU A 533 9.55 24.61 5.63
CA LEU A 533 8.96 24.04 6.85
C LEU A 533 8.85 22.51 6.78
N ARG A 534 8.52 21.93 5.62
CA ARG A 534 8.47 20.47 5.44
C ARG A 534 9.87 19.83 5.54
N ALA A 535 10.90 20.48 5.01
CA ALA A 535 12.28 20.05 5.14
C ALA A 535 12.78 20.12 6.60
N GLU A 536 12.42 21.18 7.35
CA GLU A 536 12.69 21.29 8.79
C GLU A 536 12.00 20.18 9.60
N GLN A 537 10.77 19.80 9.23
CA GLN A 537 10.06 18.63 9.78
C GLN A 537 10.67 17.28 9.35
N GLY A 538 11.72 17.28 8.52
CA GLY A 538 12.44 16.09 8.09
C GLY A 538 11.73 15.27 7.01
N HIS A 539 10.89 15.90 6.19
CA HIS A 539 10.43 15.33 4.92
C HIS A 539 11.52 15.46 3.83
N PRO A 540 11.50 14.62 2.78
CA PRO A 540 12.17 14.96 1.52
C PRO A 540 11.55 16.23 0.90
N THR A 541 12.19 16.76 -0.14
CA THR A 541 11.64 17.84 -0.95
C THR A 541 12.04 17.62 -2.41
N SER A 542 11.07 17.21 -3.22
CA SER A 542 11.22 16.78 -4.63
C SER A 542 10.43 17.67 -5.60
N PHE A 543 10.41 17.31 -6.89
CA PHE A 543 9.45 17.88 -7.85
C PHE A 543 7.98 17.55 -7.49
N VAL A 544 7.73 16.43 -6.78
CA VAL A 544 6.39 16.02 -6.32
C VAL A 544 5.86 16.94 -5.23
N ASP A 545 6.71 17.38 -4.29
CA ASP A 545 6.28 18.33 -3.25
C ASP A 545 5.91 19.70 -3.83
N LEU A 546 6.57 20.19 -4.89
CA LEU A 546 6.12 21.41 -5.57
C LEU A 546 4.82 21.16 -6.36
N TRP A 547 4.71 20.01 -7.04
CA TRP A 547 3.51 19.63 -7.78
C TRP A 547 2.28 19.60 -6.87
N ALA A 548 2.39 19.08 -5.65
CA ALA A 548 1.32 19.08 -4.64
C ALA A 548 0.75 20.49 -4.38
N LEU A 549 1.61 21.48 -4.15
CA LEU A 549 1.19 22.84 -3.80
C LEU A 549 0.62 23.61 -4.99
N VAL A 550 1.14 23.34 -6.19
CA VAL A 550 0.61 23.85 -7.45
C VAL A 550 -0.76 23.23 -7.74
N LEU A 551 -0.90 21.91 -7.65
CA LEU A 551 -2.16 21.18 -7.89
C LEU A 551 -3.25 21.59 -6.90
N GLU A 552 -2.96 21.62 -5.60
CA GLU A 552 -3.86 22.12 -4.54
C GLU A 552 -4.39 23.52 -4.88
N SER A 553 -3.50 24.40 -5.34
CA SER A 553 -3.87 25.76 -5.74
C SER A 553 -4.64 25.83 -7.06
N MET A 554 -4.42 24.90 -8.00
CA MET A 554 -5.20 24.80 -9.25
C MET A 554 -6.61 24.25 -9.03
N LEU A 555 -6.79 23.32 -8.08
CA LEU A 555 -8.07 22.64 -7.81
C LEU A 555 -8.95 23.37 -6.79
N HIS A 556 -8.37 24.09 -5.82
CA HIS A 556 -9.11 24.70 -4.72
C HIS A 556 -8.80 26.18 -4.49
N GLY A 557 -7.73 26.72 -5.08
CA GLY A 557 -7.32 28.11 -4.87
C GLY A 557 -6.89 28.45 -3.43
N GLN A 558 -6.80 27.48 -2.52
CA GLN A 558 -6.44 27.66 -1.11
C GLN A 558 -5.83 26.37 -0.54
N VAL A 559 -5.22 26.46 0.65
CA VAL A 559 -4.73 25.29 1.37
C VAL A 559 -5.92 24.45 1.86
N MET A 560 -5.90 23.15 1.59
CA MET A 560 -6.95 22.20 1.96
C MET A 560 -6.41 21.21 2.99
N ASP A 561 -6.63 21.47 4.29
CA ASP A 561 -6.17 20.58 5.37
C ASP A 561 -7.03 19.31 5.53
N GLN A 562 -7.20 18.59 4.43
CA GLN A 562 -7.77 17.24 4.36
C GLN A 562 -6.63 16.23 4.29
N LYS A 563 -6.87 15.02 4.83
CA LYS A 563 -5.88 13.94 4.99
C LYS A 563 -6.54 12.61 4.66
N LEU A 564 -5.77 11.58 4.31
CA LEU A 564 -6.32 10.28 3.91
C LEU A 564 -6.99 9.56 5.09
N SER A 565 -6.41 9.64 6.29
CA SER A 565 -7.05 9.16 7.53
C SER A 565 -8.41 9.80 7.81
N GLY A 566 -8.59 11.08 7.45
CA GLY A 566 -9.83 11.84 7.62
C GLY A 566 -11.00 11.27 6.83
N GLN A 567 -10.74 10.63 5.68
CA GLN A 567 -11.77 10.00 4.86
C GLN A 567 -12.46 8.80 5.54
N ARG A 568 -11.94 8.29 6.68
CA ARG A 568 -12.65 7.25 7.46
C ARG A 568 -14.04 7.72 7.92
N ALA A 569 -14.25 9.01 8.11
CA ALA A 569 -15.57 9.59 8.40
C ALA A 569 -16.59 9.36 7.26
N ALA A 570 -16.15 9.29 6.00
CA ALA A 570 -17.00 8.97 4.84
C ALA A 570 -17.43 7.48 4.79
N LEU A 571 -16.97 6.66 5.73
CA LEU A 571 -17.13 5.20 5.73
C LEU A 571 -17.70 4.66 7.05
N GLU A 572 -17.89 5.51 8.06
CA GLU A 572 -18.33 5.16 9.41
C GLU A 572 -19.67 4.39 9.45
N ARG A 573 -20.57 4.69 8.50
CA ARG A 573 -21.90 4.08 8.33
C ARG A 573 -21.98 3.22 7.07
N GLY A 574 -20.88 3.06 6.33
CA GLY A 574 -20.88 2.45 5.00
C GLY A 574 -21.63 3.30 3.97
N GLN A 575 -21.73 4.61 4.19
CA GLN A 575 -22.59 5.49 3.40
C GLN A 575 -22.02 5.83 2.01
N ASN A 576 -20.70 5.77 1.83
CA ASN A 576 -20.04 5.81 0.52
C ASN A 576 -19.35 4.45 0.23
N PRO A 577 -18.94 4.17 -1.03
CA PRO A 577 -17.98 3.10 -1.35
C PRO A 577 -16.63 3.31 -0.63
N LEU A 578 -15.77 2.28 -0.57
CA LEU A 578 -14.38 2.45 -0.12
C LEU A 578 -13.53 3.03 -1.26
N PRO A 579 -12.85 4.18 -1.09
CA PRO A 579 -11.90 4.68 -2.08
C PRO A 579 -10.58 3.91 -2.00
N LEU A 580 -10.06 3.56 -3.17
CA LEU A 580 -8.82 2.79 -3.34
C LEU A 580 -7.91 3.50 -4.35
N TYR A 581 -6.86 4.13 -3.86
CA TYR A 581 -5.88 4.84 -4.69
C TYR A 581 -4.65 3.95 -4.90
N LEU A 582 -4.01 4.04 -6.06
CA LEU A 582 -2.85 3.20 -6.42
C LEU A 582 -1.66 4.04 -6.90
N SER A 583 -0.46 3.59 -6.54
CA SER A 583 0.79 3.96 -7.19
C SER A 583 1.68 2.73 -7.38
N LEU A 584 2.80 2.90 -8.07
CA LEU A 584 3.84 1.88 -8.21
C LEU A 584 5.09 2.30 -7.44
N ASN A 585 5.67 1.39 -6.67
CA ASN A 585 7.05 1.50 -6.20
C ASN A 585 8.00 0.96 -7.28
N VAL A 586 9.08 1.68 -7.56
CA VAL A 586 10.11 1.32 -8.56
C VAL A 586 11.51 1.44 -7.96
N LYS A 587 12.54 0.93 -8.65
CA LYS A 587 13.94 1.24 -8.33
C LYS A 587 14.36 2.51 -9.08
N GLU A 588 14.85 3.52 -8.37
CA GLU A 588 15.33 4.77 -8.97
C GLU A 588 16.72 4.56 -9.61
N ASN A 589 16.98 5.16 -10.77
CA ASN A 589 18.27 5.24 -11.46
C ASN A 589 18.98 3.91 -11.84
N ASN A 590 18.37 2.73 -11.65
CA ASN A 590 18.93 1.47 -12.14
C ASN A 590 18.30 1.04 -13.48
N LEU A 591 19.15 0.85 -14.49
CA LEU A 591 18.76 0.48 -15.86
C LEU A 591 18.43 -1.00 -16.03
N GLU A 592 19.06 -1.88 -15.25
CA GLU A 592 18.86 -3.33 -15.31
C GLU A 592 17.50 -3.74 -14.73
N THR A 593 16.91 -2.87 -13.91
CA THR A 593 15.66 -3.11 -13.18
C THR A 593 14.48 -2.31 -13.73
N LEU A 594 14.52 -1.91 -15.01
CA LEU A 594 13.56 -0.98 -15.64
C LEU A 594 12.08 -1.44 -15.64
N ASP A 595 11.83 -2.73 -15.56
CA ASP A 595 10.47 -3.30 -15.46
C ASP A 595 10.08 -3.73 -14.03
N PHE A 596 10.96 -3.52 -13.03
CA PHE A 596 10.63 -3.70 -11.61
C PHE A 596 9.61 -2.65 -11.18
N LYS A 597 8.43 -3.11 -10.76
CA LYS A 597 7.34 -2.28 -10.27
C LYS A 597 6.50 -3.07 -9.27
N GLU A 598 6.01 -2.41 -8.23
CA GLU A 598 5.22 -3.06 -7.17
C GLU A 598 4.01 -2.20 -6.81
N TRP A 599 2.81 -2.78 -6.82
CA TRP A 599 1.58 -2.05 -6.50
C TRP A 599 1.50 -1.69 -5.02
N VAL A 600 1.44 -0.38 -4.76
CA VAL A 600 1.17 0.21 -3.45
C VAL A 600 -0.28 0.73 -3.46
N GLU A 601 -1.11 0.09 -2.65
CA GLU A 601 -2.50 0.46 -2.42
C GLU A 601 -2.61 1.45 -1.27
N PHE A 602 -3.51 2.43 -1.41
CA PHE A 602 -3.84 3.41 -0.38
C PHE A 602 -5.35 3.39 -0.16
N SER A 603 -5.75 3.33 1.11
CA SER A 603 -7.14 3.47 1.56
C SER A 603 -7.17 4.31 2.84
N PRO A 604 -8.36 4.78 3.28
CA PRO A 604 -8.49 5.49 4.56
C PRO A 604 -8.15 4.63 5.79
N TYR A 605 -8.16 3.31 5.65
CA TYR A 605 -7.85 2.34 6.72
C TYR A 605 -6.36 1.97 6.73
N GLU A 606 -5.80 1.60 5.58
CA GLU A 606 -4.39 1.20 5.47
C GLU A 606 -3.78 1.51 4.09
N VAL A 607 -2.45 1.65 4.06
CA VAL A 607 -1.58 1.86 2.91
C VAL A 607 -0.54 0.73 2.89
N GLY A 608 -0.32 0.07 1.75
CA GLY A 608 0.61 -1.07 1.73
C GLY A 608 0.80 -1.79 0.40
N PHE A 609 1.69 -2.79 0.44
CA PHE A 609 2.09 -3.56 -0.74
C PHE A 609 1.26 -4.84 -0.90
N LEU A 610 0.57 -4.96 -2.04
CA LEU A 610 -0.20 -6.18 -2.37
C LEU A 610 0.69 -7.43 -2.45
N LYS A 611 1.94 -7.26 -2.93
CA LYS A 611 2.96 -8.29 -3.12
C LYS A 611 3.50 -8.89 -1.82
N TYR A 612 3.74 -8.05 -0.82
CA TYR A 612 4.32 -8.47 0.46
C TYR A 612 3.26 -8.78 1.54
N GLY A 613 2.00 -8.41 1.31
CA GLY A 613 0.94 -8.54 2.30
C GLY A 613 1.26 -7.71 3.56
N ALA A 614 1.70 -6.47 3.38
CA ALA A 614 2.25 -5.64 4.44
C ALA A 614 1.78 -4.19 4.32
N PHE A 615 1.15 -3.68 5.38
CA PHE A 615 0.38 -2.43 5.38
C PHE A 615 0.60 -1.61 6.67
N VAL A 616 0.36 -0.31 6.61
CA VAL A 616 0.36 0.64 7.75
C VAL A 616 -0.88 1.54 7.70
N PRO A 617 -1.39 2.05 8.83
CA PRO A 617 -2.39 3.13 8.81
C PRO A 617 -1.88 4.35 8.02
N PRO A 618 -2.73 5.05 7.24
CA PRO A 618 -2.30 6.19 6.41
C PRO A 618 -1.63 7.31 7.23
N GLU A 619 -2.04 7.52 8.48
CA GLU A 619 -1.42 8.50 9.38
C GLU A 619 -0.01 8.15 9.89
N LEU A 620 0.53 6.99 9.49
CA LEU A 620 1.93 6.59 9.69
C LEU A 620 2.71 6.49 8.37
N PHE A 621 2.06 6.57 7.21
CA PHE A 621 2.74 6.53 5.92
C PHE A 621 3.73 7.71 5.79
N GLY A 622 4.97 7.42 5.39
CA GLY A 622 6.08 8.38 5.37
C GLY A 622 6.81 8.57 6.70
N SER A 623 6.37 7.95 7.81
CA SER A 623 7.17 7.85 9.04
C SER A 623 8.37 6.92 8.86
N LYS A 624 9.38 7.01 9.74
CA LYS A 624 10.52 6.07 9.74
C LYS A 624 10.19 4.81 10.54
N PHE A 625 10.56 3.64 10.01
CA PHE A 625 10.34 2.32 10.62
C PHE A 625 11.63 1.50 10.66
N PHE A 626 11.63 0.44 11.47
CA PHE A 626 12.62 -0.63 11.44
C PHE A 626 11.99 -1.94 11.90
N MET A 627 12.17 -3.02 11.14
CA MET A 627 11.69 -4.38 11.48
C MET A 627 10.19 -4.40 11.88
N GLY A 628 9.36 -3.61 11.19
CA GLY A 628 7.92 -3.49 11.43
C GLY A 628 7.50 -2.61 12.62
N ARG A 629 8.45 -1.99 13.34
CA ARG A 629 8.19 -1.04 14.45
C ARG A 629 8.38 0.39 13.97
N LEU A 630 7.63 1.32 14.56
CA LEU A 630 7.71 2.76 14.29
C LEU A 630 8.90 3.37 15.04
N MET A 631 9.91 3.88 14.32
CA MET A 631 11.12 4.48 14.90
C MET A 631 10.96 5.99 15.11
N ARG A 632 10.48 6.72 14.08
CA ARG A 632 10.19 8.16 14.17
C ARG A 632 8.90 8.47 13.45
N ARG A 633 7.85 8.81 14.20
CA ARG A 633 6.60 9.33 13.63
C ARG A 633 6.86 10.67 12.94
N ILE A 634 6.37 10.81 11.72
CA ILE A 634 6.29 12.07 10.99
C ILE A 634 4.79 12.41 10.85
N PRO A 635 4.36 13.69 10.93
CA PRO A 635 2.96 14.05 10.75
C PRO A 635 2.41 13.61 9.40
N GLU A 636 1.14 13.16 9.37
CA GLU A 636 0.47 12.82 8.11
C GLU A 636 0.36 14.06 7.21
N PRO A 637 0.78 13.99 5.94
CA PRO A 637 0.72 15.13 5.03
C PRO A 637 -0.72 15.46 4.62
N ARG A 638 -0.94 16.66 4.09
CA ARG A 638 -2.20 17.00 3.39
C ARG A 638 -2.38 16.08 2.18
N ILE A 639 -3.63 15.79 1.83
CA ILE A 639 -3.99 14.87 0.75
C ILE A 639 -3.39 15.27 -0.61
N CYS A 640 -3.15 16.56 -0.85
CA CYS A 640 -2.49 17.06 -2.05
C CYS A 640 -1.09 16.47 -2.30
N PHE A 641 -0.36 16.07 -1.26
CA PHE A 641 0.93 15.39 -1.42
C PHE A 641 0.78 13.93 -1.85
N LEU A 642 -0.34 13.28 -1.53
CA LEU A 642 -0.68 11.94 -2.02
C LEU A 642 -1.25 12.03 -3.45
N GLU A 643 -2.11 13.00 -3.74
CA GLU A 643 -2.58 13.31 -5.10
C GLU A 643 -1.41 13.62 -6.04
N ALA A 644 -0.39 14.34 -5.55
CA ALA A 644 0.83 14.57 -6.29
C ALA A 644 1.61 13.28 -6.57
N ILE A 645 1.72 12.34 -5.62
CA ILE A 645 2.33 11.02 -5.87
C ILE A 645 1.52 10.22 -6.89
N TRP A 646 0.20 10.13 -6.70
CA TRP A 646 -0.70 9.38 -7.58
C TRP A 646 -0.76 9.96 -9.00
N SER A 647 -0.40 11.24 -9.18
CA SER A 647 -0.37 11.95 -10.46
C SER A 647 1.02 12.52 -10.85
N ASN A 648 2.13 11.96 -10.34
CA ASN A 648 3.46 12.52 -10.63
C ASN A 648 3.96 12.31 -12.08
N VAL A 649 3.12 11.83 -13.00
CA VAL A 649 3.33 12.01 -14.45
C VAL A 649 3.62 13.49 -14.77
N PHE A 650 2.84 14.40 -14.19
CA PHE A 650 3.00 15.85 -14.36
C PHE A 650 4.35 16.39 -13.86
N SER A 651 5.05 15.68 -12.95
CA SER A 651 6.39 16.06 -12.50
C SER A 651 7.46 15.84 -13.57
N LEU A 652 7.30 14.86 -14.48
CA LEU A 652 8.15 14.74 -15.68
C LEU A 652 7.78 15.79 -16.73
N ASN A 653 6.49 16.11 -16.93
CA ASN A 653 6.08 17.19 -17.84
C ASN A 653 6.76 18.51 -17.42
N LEU A 654 6.82 18.80 -16.11
CA LEU A 654 7.42 20.01 -15.55
C LEU A 654 8.94 20.06 -15.74
N LEU A 655 9.63 18.92 -15.60
CA LEU A 655 11.06 18.81 -15.89
C LEU A 655 11.34 19.08 -17.37
N ASP A 656 10.65 18.37 -18.27
CA ASP A 656 10.92 18.43 -19.71
C ASP A 656 10.61 19.80 -20.33
N ALA A 657 9.62 20.52 -19.79
CA ALA A 657 9.35 21.89 -20.21
C ALA A 657 10.39 22.91 -19.69
N TRP A 658 11.10 22.60 -18.60
CA TRP A 658 11.97 23.57 -17.92
C TRP A 658 13.46 23.37 -18.19
N TYR A 659 13.92 22.17 -18.54
CA TYR A 659 15.33 21.84 -18.66
C TYR A 659 15.63 21.19 -20.02
N ASP A 660 16.58 21.76 -20.77
CA ASP A 660 17.07 21.24 -22.05
C ASP A 660 17.95 19.99 -21.84
N LEU A 661 17.30 18.88 -21.46
CA LEU A 661 17.93 17.61 -21.08
C LEU A 661 18.61 16.92 -22.29
N THR A 662 19.83 17.36 -22.55
CA THR A 662 20.78 16.84 -23.54
C THR A 662 22.00 16.18 -22.89
N SER A 663 21.99 16.05 -21.57
CA SER A 663 23.07 15.49 -20.74
C SER A 663 23.00 13.96 -20.61
N SER A 664 24.18 13.33 -20.47
CA SER A 664 24.42 11.91 -20.75
C SER A 664 24.08 10.92 -19.62
N GLY A 665 23.13 11.23 -18.73
CA GLY A 665 22.92 10.48 -17.47
C GLY A 665 21.63 9.66 -17.35
N GLU A 666 20.67 9.78 -18.27
CA GLU A 666 19.25 9.62 -17.89
C GLU A 666 18.42 8.67 -18.80
N SER A 667 19.02 7.57 -19.28
CA SER A 667 18.36 6.57 -20.13
C SER A 667 17.12 5.91 -19.48
N TRP A 668 17.05 5.81 -18.15
CA TRP A 668 15.84 5.37 -17.43
C TRP A 668 14.65 6.31 -17.66
N LYS A 669 14.91 7.63 -17.65
CA LYS A 669 13.88 8.64 -17.94
C LYS A 669 13.49 8.61 -19.42
N GLN A 670 14.44 8.39 -20.33
CA GLN A 670 14.13 8.27 -21.75
C GLN A 670 13.21 7.05 -22.03
N HIS A 671 13.47 5.91 -21.39
CA HIS A 671 12.56 4.75 -21.47
C HIS A 671 11.15 5.09 -20.96
N ILE A 672 11.02 5.75 -19.81
CA ILE A 672 9.72 6.15 -19.28
C ILE A 672 9.03 7.17 -20.19
N LYS A 673 9.75 8.14 -20.78
CA LYS A 673 9.20 9.06 -21.77
C LYS A 673 8.63 8.30 -22.97
N ASP A 674 9.37 7.36 -23.53
CA ASP A 674 8.93 6.61 -24.71
C ASP A 674 7.80 5.61 -24.39
N LYS A 675 7.79 5.03 -23.19
CA LYS A 675 6.67 4.21 -22.66
C LYS A 675 5.40 5.05 -22.50
N THR A 676 5.51 6.24 -21.89
CA THR A 676 4.39 7.19 -21.71
C THR A 676 3.85 7.69 -23.07
N ARG A 677 4.75 8.06 -24.00
CA ARG A 677 4.41 8.43 -25.40
C ARG A 677 3.71 7.29 -26.16
N SER A 678 3.99 6.02 -25.83
CA SER A 678 3.32 4.88 -26.46
C SER A 678 1.91 4.63 -25.93
N LEU A 679 1.67 4.95 -24.65
CA LEU A 679 0.37 4.81 -23.96
C LEU A 679 -0.58 5.97 -24.29
N GLU A 680 -0.06 7.20 -24.35
CA GLU A 680 -0.83 8.40 -24.73
C GLU A 680 -0.55 8.82 -26.17
N LYS A 681 -1.14 8.09 -27.13
CA LYS A 681 -1.19 8.48 -28.55
C LYS A 681 -2.15 9.66 -28.75
N GLU A 682 -1.84 10.82 -28.18
CA GLU A 682 -2.63 12.05 -28.33
C GLU A 682 -2.62 12.57 -29.78
N PRO A 683 -3.65 13.34 -30.20
CA PRO A 683 -3.65 13.95 -31.52
C PRO A 683 -2.52 14.99 -31.66
N LEU A 684 -1.64 14.76 -32.64
CA LEU A 684 -0.58 15.69 -33.03
C LEU A 684 -1.12 17.11 -33.32
N THR A 685 -0.33 18.15 -33.02
CA THR A 685 -0.75 19.53 -33.26
C THR A 685 -0.58 19.94 -34.73
N SER A 686 -0.82 21.21 -35.10
CA SER A 686 -0.76 21.66 -36.49
C SER A 686 0.66 22.01 -36.98
N LEU A 687 1.62 22.05 -36.06
CA LEU A 687 3.04 21.76 -36.33
C LEU A 687 3.30 20.30 -35.95
N GLU A 688 4.39 19.72 -36.44
CA GLU A 688 4.77 18.31 -36.16
C GLU A 688 5.36 18.14 -34.75
N THR A 689 4.61 18.58 -33.74
CA THR A 689 4.98 18.71 -32.33
C THR A 689 3.92 18.08 -31.41
N CYS A 690 4.34 17.64 -30.22
CA CYS A 690 3.44 16.98 -29.26
C CYS A 690 2.68 17.99 -28.39
N SER A 691 1.36 17.82 -28.31
CA SER A 691 0.41 18.53 -27.41
C SER A 691 0.89 18.63 -25.96
N TRP A 692 1.59 17.59 -25.50
CA TRP A 692 2.05 17.36 -24.12
C TRP A 692 2.75 18.55 -23.45
N LEU A 693 3.49 19.39 -24.19
CA LEU A 693 4.22 20.56 -23.65
C LEU A 693 3.51 21.90 -23.83
N GLU A 694 2.47 22.01 -24.67
CA GLU A 694 1.91 23.31 -25.10
C GLU A 694 1.07 24.02 -24.01
N ALA A 695 0.85 23.40 -22.85
CA ALA A 695 0.08 23.97 -21.75
C ALA A 695 0.73 25.24 -21.17
N SER A 696 -0.03 26.35 -21.11
CA SER A 696 0.50 27.68 -20.80
C SER A 696 1.12 27.83 -19.40
N TRP A 697 0.78 26.95 -18.47
CA TRP A 697 1.31 26.93 -17.09
C TRP A 697 2.66 26.23 -16.98
N LEU A 698 2.98 25.34 -17.92
CA LEU A 698 4.16 24.48 -17.93
C LEU A 698 5.41 25.21 -18.48
N GLN A 699 5.19 26.26 -19.27
CA GLN A 699 6.20 26.95 -20.07
C GLN A 699 7.40 27.49 -19.25
N PRO A 700 8.64 27.38 -19.76
CA PRO A 700 9.86 27.79 -19.04
C PRO A 700 9.96 29.31 -18.81
N GLY A 701 9.17 30.12 -19.52
CA GLY A 701 9.09 31.57 -19.32
C GLY A 701 8.21 32.01 -18.14
N THR A 702 7.50 31.11 -17.47
CA THR A 702 6.54 31.43 -16.39
C THR A 702 7.21 31.94 -15.11
N ALA A 703 6.47 32.69 -14.29
CA ALA A 703 6.90 33.10 -12.95
C ALA A 703 7.20 31.88 -12.04
N LEU A 704 6.46 30.77 -12.22
CA LEU A 704 6.71 29.50 -11.54
C LEU A 704 8.11 28.95 -11.90
N ALA A 705 8.44 28.87 -13.19
CA ALA A 705 9.74 28.43 -13.67
C ALA A 705 10.87 29.34 -13.16
N GLN A 706 10.69 30.67 -13.23
CA GLN A 706 11.67 31.64 -12.74
C GLN A 706 11.93 31.52 -11.23
N ALA A 707 10.90 31.23 -10.42
CA ALA A 707 11.03 31.11 -8.97
C ALA A 707 11.56 29.75 -8.49
N PHE A 708 11.36 28.66 -9.26
CA PHE A 708 11.64 27.29 -8.81
C PHE A 708 12.63 26.47 -9.66
N LYS A 709 12.95 26.84 -10.92
CA LYS A 709 13.97 26.12 -11.72
C LYS A 709 15.33 26.07 -11.02
N GLY A 710 15.78 27.18 -10.42
CA GLY A 710 16.99 27.18 -9.60
C GLY A 710 16.88 26.32 -8.34
N PHE A 711 15.74 26.37 -7.65
CA PHE A 711 15.50 25.63 -6.40
C PHE A 711 15.37 24.12 -6.59
N LEU A 712 14.85 23.67 -7.74
CA LEU A 712 14.66 22.24 -8.07
C LEU A 712 15.86 21.61 -8.79
N THR A 713 16.87 22.39 -9.20
CA THR A 713 18.06 21.86 -9.87
C THR A 713 18.79 20.88 -8.94
N GLY A 714 19.03 19.66 -9.41
CA GLY A 714 19.67 18.58 -8.64
C GLY A 714 18.77 17.82 -7.66
N ARG A 715 17.46 18.11 -7.60
CA ARG A 715 16.50 17.36 -6.75
C ARG A 715 15.94 16.12 -7.48
N PRO A 716 15.57 15.04 -6.75
CA PRO A 716 14.91 13.89 -7.35
C PRO A 716 13.51 14.25 -7.88
N LEU A 717 13.08 13.50 -8.90
CA LEU A 717 11.81 13.70 -9.59
C LEU A 717 10.62 13.08 -8.89
N HIS A 718 10.86 11.98 -8.18
CA HIS A 718 9.86 11.17 -7.52
C HIS A 718 9.98 11.33 -6.00
N GLN A 719 8.92 10.94 -5.28
CA GLN A 719 8.89 11.12 -3.84
C GLN A 719 9.66 9.99 -3.16
N ARG A 720 10.80 10.35 -2.54
CA ARG A 720 11.63 9.47 -1.72
C ARG A 720 11.03 9.28 -0.31
N SER A 721 9.87 8.62 -0.26
CA SER A 721 9.19 8.32 1.00
C SER A 721 10.00 7.31 1.84
N PRO A 722 10.17 7.49 3.15
CA PRO A 722 10.75 6.47 4.02
C PRO A 722 10.01 5.13 3.91
N ASN A 723 10.76 4.04 3.85
CA ASN A 723 10.18 2.70 3.67
C ASN A 723 9.67 2.13 5.00
N PHE A 724 8.37 1.87 5.09
CA PHE A 724 7.79 1.22 6.27
C PHE A 724 8.14 -0.27 6.38
N LEU A 725 8.65 -0.89 5.31
CA LEU A 725 9.18 -2.26 5.32
C LEU A 725 10.66 -2.36 5.75
N GLN A 726 11.34 -1.22 6.01
CA GLN A 726 12.80 -1.19 6.21
C GLN A 726 13.28 -2.22 7.25
N GLY A 727 14.20 -3.07 6.82
CA GLY A 727 14.84 -4.10 7.64
C GLY A 727 14.03 -5.38 7.85
N LEU A 728 12.75 -5.44 7.43
CA LEU A 728 12.00 -6.69 7.41
C LEU A 728 12.67 -7.71 6.48
N GLN A 729 12.60 -8.99 6.83
CA GLN A 729 13.36 -10.04 6.15
C GLN A 729 12.41 -10.94 5.36
N LEU A 730 12.87 -11.47 4.22
CA LEU A 730 12.08 -12.40 3.42
C LEU A 730 12.03 -13.76 4.15
N HIS A 731 10.86 -14.38 4.22
CA HIS A 731 10.69 -15.74 4.73
C HIS A 731 11.41 -16.74 3.80
N GLN A 732 12.01 -17.81 4.33
CA GLN A 732 12.82 -18.76 3.55
C GLN A 732 12.13 -19.25 2.26
N ASP A 733 10.83 -19.58 2.34
CA ASP A 733 10.04 -20.12 1.23
C ASP A 733 9.19 -19.07 0.47
N TYR A 734 9.47 -17.76 0.62
CA TYR A 734 8.57 -16.67 0.17
C TYR A 734 8.11 -16.79 -1.31
N CYS A 735 8.99 -17.23 -2.21
CA CYS A 735 8.68 -17.44 -3.64
C CYS A 735 7.50 -18.40 -3.88
N SER A 736 7.29 -19.37 -2.98
CA SER A 736 6.22 -20.37 -3.08
C SER A 736 4.86 -19.88 -2.59
N HIS A 737 4.82 -18.77 -1.85
CA HIS A 737 3.60 -18.28 -1.25
C HIS A 737 2.70 -17.62 -2.31
N LYS A 738 1.47 -18.14 -2.47
CA LYS A 738 0.52 -17.65 -3.51
C LYS A 738 0.35 -16.13 -3.50
N GLY A 739 0.32 -15.52 -2.31
CA GLY A 739 0.21 -14.06 -2.17
C GLY A 739 1.38 -13.27 -2.74
N PHE A 740 2.60 -13.82 -2.70
CA PHE A 740 3.78 -13.21 -3.31
C PHE A 740 3.87 -13.55 -4.80
N SER A 741 3.74 -14.84 -5.16
CA SER A 741 3.91 -15.30 -6.55
C SER A 741 2.90 -14.70 -7.52
N THR A 742 1.69 -14.33 -7.06
CA THR A 742 0.71 -13.59 -7.88
C THR A 742 1.19 -12.18 -8.26
N TRP A 743 2.06 -11.54 -7.48
CA TRP A 743 2.55 -10.17 -7.74
C TRP A 743 4.05 -10.09 -8.04
N ALA A 744 4.73 -11.23 -8.21
CA ALA A 744 6.02 -11.28 -8.89
C ALA A 744 5.85 -10.85 -10.36
N ASP A 745 6.83 -10.14 -10.90
CA ASP A 745 6.80 -9.54 -12.25
C ASP A 745 8.17 -9.62 -12.96
N CYS A 746 9.26 -9.93 -12.24
CA CYS A 746 10.61 -9.87 -12.79
C CYS A 746 11.58 -10.88 -12.13
N GLN A 747 12.76 -11.07 -12.73
CA GLN A 747 13.78 -12.00 -12.21
C GLN A 747 14.30 -11.60 -10.81
N LEU A 748 14.23 -10.31 -10.47
CA LEU A 748 14.64 -9.77 -9.17
C LEU A 748 13.76 -10.29 -8.01
N ASP A 749 12.59 -10.84 -8.33
CA ASP A 749 11.72 -11.49 -7.34
C ASP A 749 12.32 -12.82 -6.81
N SER A 750 13.36 -13.33 -7.47
CA SER A 750 14.20 -14.43 -6.99
C SER A 750 15.48 -13.99 -6.25
N THR A 751 15.81 -12.69 -6.23
CA THR A 751 17.00 -12.14 -5.53
C THR A 751 16.57 -11.36 -4.26
N PRO A 752 16.35 -12.06 -3.12
CA PRO A 752 15.72 -11.48 -1.92
C PRO A 752 16.51 -10.33 -1.29
N SER A 753 17.84 -10.30 -1.48
CA SER A 753 18.72 -9.20 -1.04
C SER A 753 18.52 -7.90 -1.82
N GLN A 754 17.86 -7.95 -2.98
CA GLN A 754 17.56 -6.79 -3.83
C GLN A 754 16.09 -6.34 -3.72
N LEU A 755 15.27 -7.02 -2.90
CA LEU A 755 13.86 -6.69 -2.72
C LEU A 755 13.63 -5.52 -1.76
N THR A 756 12.49 -4.86 -1.93
CA THR A 756 12.11 -3.61 -1.26
C THR A 756 12.25 -3.58 0.27
N PRO A 757 12.07 -4.68 1.04
CA PRO A 757 12.34 -4.65 2.49
C PRO A 757 13.78 -4.28 2.89
N GLN A 758 14.77 -4.44 2.00
CA GLN A 758 16.16 -4.02 2.24
C GLN A 758 16.40 -2.52 1.97
N GLU A 759 15.47 -1.83 1.31
CA GLU A 759 15.61 -0.41 0.96
C GLU A 759 15.24 0.51 2.14
N PRO A 760 15.97 1.62 2.37
CA PRO A 760 15.57 2.62 3.37
C PRO A 760 14.44 3.55 2.86
N GLN A 761 14.23 3.61 1.55
CA GLN A 761 13.32 4.56 0.89
C GLN A 761 12.56 3.88 -0.26
N LEU A 762 11.38 4.42 -0.56
CA LEU A 762 10.53 4.03 -1.69
C LEU A 762 10.60 5.10 -2.77
N CYS A 763 10.52 4.70 -4.04
CA CYS A 763 10.36 5.62 -5.17
C CYS A 763 8.97 5.40 -5.75
N LEU A 764 8.00 6.25 -5.36
CA LEU A 764 6.61 6.08 -5.75
C LEU A 764 6.23 6.91 -6.98
N VAL A 765 5.55 6.27 -7.94
CA VAL A 765 5.24 6.83 -9.25
C VAL A 765 3.80 6.54 -9.70
N ASP A 766 3.25 7.41 -10.55
CA ASP A 766 1.94 7.25 -11.20
C ASP A 766 1.85 5.91 -11.97
N ALA A 767 0.73 5.19 -11.83
CA ALA A 767 0.46 3.96 -12.58
C ALA A 767 0.50 4.18 -14.11
N GLY A 768 0.16 5.39 -14.57
CA GLY A 768 0.17 5.81 -15.96
C GLY A 768 1.53 5.68 -16.68
N TYR A 769 2.64 5.56 -15.94
CA TYR A 769 3.96 5.25 -16.53
C TYR A 769 4.11 3.81 -17.04
N PHE A 770 3.24 2.88 -16.62
CA PHE A 770 3.37 1.46 -16.91
C PHE A 770 2.10 0.83 -17.49
N ILE A 771 0.96 0.96 -16.79
CA ILE A 771 -0.34 0.44 -17.21
C ILE A 771 -1.40 1.39 -16.64
N ASN A 772 -2.19 2.03 -17.50
CA ASN A 772 -3.17 3.04 -17.10
C ASN A 772 -4.45 2.44 -16.46
N THR A 773 -4.29 1.72 -15.35
CA THR A 773 -5.35 0.91 -14.73
C THR A 773 -5.33 1.01 -13.20
N SER A 774 -6.51 0.97 -12.59
CA SER A 774 -6.70 0.85 -11.14
C SER A 774 -7.24 -0.52 -10.71
N CYS A 775 -7.17 -1.52 -11.61
CA CYS A 775 -7.66 -2.87 -11.39
C CYS A 775 -6.95 -3.72 -10.31
N PRO A 776 -5.63 -3.59 -10.05
CA PRO A 776 -4.91 -4.44 -9.09
C PRO A 776 -5.56 -4.51 -7.69
N SER A 777 -6.07 -3.39 -7.19
CA SER A 777 -6.81 -3.33 -5.93
C SER A 777 -8.06 -4.22 -5.91
N MET A 778 -8.75 -4.40 -7.05
CA MET A 778 -9.94 -5.26 -7.13
C MET A 778 -9.61 -6.74 -6.97
N PHE A 779 -8.36 -7.13 -7.26
CA PHE A 779 -7.87 -8.51 -7.10
C PHE A 779 -7.13 -8.76 -5.77
N ARG A 780 -7.17 -7.80 -4.83
CA ARG A 780 -6.66 -8.04 -3.46
C ARG A 780 -7.43 -9.20 -2.80
N PRO A 781 -6.74 -10.21 -2.21
CA PRO A 781 -7.40 -11.36 -1.60
C PRO A 781 -8.44 -10.96 -0.54
N GLY A 782 -9.66 -11.45 -0.72
CA GLY A 782 -10.81 -11.17 0.14
C GLY A 782 -11.89 -10.29 -0.51
N ARG A 783 -11.54 -9.38 -1.44
CA ARG A 783 -12.53 -8.44 -2.02
C ARG A 783 -13.61 -9.10 -2.88
N ARG A 784 -13.23 -10.11 -3.68
CA ARG A 784 -14.13 -10.94 -4.50
C ARG A 784 -15.22 -10.15 -5.24
N LEU A 785 -14.81 -9.30 -6.19
CA LEU A 785 -15.76 -8.55 -7.01
C LEU A 785 -16.51 -9.45 -7.98
N ASP A 786 -17.81 -9.19 -8.11
CA ASP A 786 -18.70 -9.88 -9.06
C ASP A 786 -18.96 -9.02 -10.32
N LEU A 787 -18.89 -7.69 -10.18
CA LEU A 787 -19.08 -6.71 -11.25
C LEU A 787 -18.09 -5.55 -11.11
N ILE A 788 -17.41 -5.23 -12.21
CA ILE A 788 -16.56 -4.05 -12.36
C ILE A 788 -17.19 -3.11 -13.40
N LEU A 789 -17.42 -1.86 -13.01
CA LEU A 789 -17.72 -0.74 -13.90
C LEU A 789 -16.39 -0.04 -14.23
N SER A 790 -15.84 -0.32 -15.41
CA SER A 790 -14.58 0.23 -15.91
C SER A 790 -14.85 1.54 -16.66
N PHE A 791 -14.40 2.67 -16.12
CA PHE A 791 -14.41 3.96 -16.82
C PHE A 791 -13.02 4.27 -17.37
N ASP A 792 -12.89 4.33 -18.69
CA ASP A 792 -11.64 4.58 -19.40
C ASP A 792 -11.68 5.93 -20.13
N TYR A 793 -10.65 6.74 -19.90
CA TYR A 793 -10.57 8.11 -20.39
C TYR A 793 -9.59 8.30 -21.56
N SER A 794 -9.04 7.23 -22.13
CA SER A 794 -8.11 7.28 -23.27
C SER A 794 -8.77 7.96 -24.49
N LEU A 795 -8.05 8.90 -25.10
CA LEU A 795 -8.56 9.67 -26.26
C LEU A 795 -8.45 8.92 -27.60
N SER A 796 -7.66 7.85 -27.66
CA SER A 796 -7.29 7.19 -28.93
C SER A 796 -7.17 5.67 -28.88
N ALA A 797 -7.03 5.08 -27.68
CA ALA A 797 -6.83 3.65 -27.50
C ALA A 797 -7.76 3.09 -26.40
N PRO A 798 -9.09 3.14 -26.60
CA PRO A 798 -10.09 2.91 -25.54
C PRO A 798 -10.03 1.53 -24.86
N PHE A 799 -9.56 0.50 -25.58
CA PHE A 799 -9.44 -0.85 -25.03
C PHE A 799 -8.00 -1.20 -24.57
N GLU A 800 -7.01 -0.35 -24.81
CA GLU A 800 -5.58 -0.71 -24.62
C GLU A 800 -5.24 -0.95 -23.14
N ALA A 801 -5.67 -0.08 -22.23
CA ALA A 801 -5.47 -0.28 -20.79
C ALA A 801 -6.19 -1.53 -20.26
N LEU A 802 -7.37 -1.84 -20.81
CA LEU A 802 -8.16 -3.01 -20.44
C LEU A 802 -7.53 -4.32 -20.96
N GLN A 803 -7.00 -4.32 -22.19
CA GLN A 803 -6.28 -5.46 -22.79
C GLN A 803 -4.93 -5.70 -22.10
N GLN A 804 -4.20 -4.63 -21.75
CA GLN A 804 -2.99 -4.74 -20.92
C GLN A 804 -3.32 -5.30 -19.53
N THR A 805 -4.43 -4.88 -18.92
CA THR A 805 -4.92 -5.44 -17.64
C THR A 805 -5.25 -6.93 -17.76
N GLU A 806 -5.96 -7.35 -18.81
CA GLU A 806 -6.29 -8.77 -19.05
C GLU A 806 -5.03 -9.63 -19.19
N LEU A 807 -4.06 -9.20 -20.01
CA LEU A 807 -2.77 -9.88 -20.15
C LEU A 807 -2.00 -9.94 -18.82
N TYR A 808 -1.99 -8.84 -18.05
CA TYR A 808 -1.35 -8.76 -16.75
C TYR A 808 -1.96 -9.75 -15.73
N CYS A 809 -3.29 -9.86 -15.70
CA CYS A 809 -4.02 -10.81 -14.86
C CYS A 809 -3.82 -12.26 -15.32
N ARG A 810 -3.92 -12.53 -16.64
CA ARG A 810 -3.75 -13.86 -17.23
C ARG A 810 -2.36 -14.43 -16.94
N ALA A 811 -1.31 -13.61 -17.02
CA ALA A 811 0.06 -14.00 -16.68
C ALA A 811 0.25 -14.43 -15.20
N ARG A 812 -0.71 -14.09 -14.33
CA ARG A 812 -0.67 -14.28 -12.87
C ARG A 812 -1.66 -15.33 -12.36
N GLY A 813 -2.46 -15.91 -13.25
CA GLY A 813 -3.58 -16.78 -12.88
C GLY A 813 -4.68 -16.03 -12.11
N LEU A 814 -4.79 -14.71 -12.27
CA LEU A 814 -5.93 -13.94 -11.75
C LEU A 814 -7.13 -14.09 -12.71
N PRO A 815 -8.33 -14.43 -12.21
CA PRO A 815 -9.49 -14.68 -13.08
C PRO A 815 -10.03 -13.37 -13.64
N PHE A 816 -9.95 -13.20 -14.96
CA PHE A 816 -10.33 -11.98 -15.67
C PHE A 816 -11.02 -12.35 -17.00
N PRO A 817 -12.12 -11.68 -17.40
CA PRO A 817 -12.85 -12.02 -18.63
C PRO A 817 -12.06 -11.62 -19.89
N ARG A 818 -12.20 -12.39 -20.98
CA ARG A 818 -11.50 -12.08 -22.24
C ARG A 818 -11.93 -10.75 -22.84
N VAL A 819 -10.93 -9.91 -23.15
CA VAL A 819 -11.10 -8.57 -23.75
C VAL A 819 -10.82 -8.65 -25.25
N GLU A 820 -11.78 -9.21 -25.97
CA GLU A 820 -11.70 -9.47 -27.42
C GLU A 820 -12.77 -8.63 -28.18
N PRO A 821 -12.66 -7.29 -28.18
CA PRO A 821 -13.55 -6.40 -28.93
C PRO A 821 -13.44 -6.64 -30.44
N SER A 822 -14.55 -6.47 -31.16
CA SER A 822 -14.56 -6.71 -32.62
C SER A 822 -13.84 -5.60 -33.40
N PRO A 823 -13.47 -5.84 -34.67
CA PRO A 823 -12.94 -4.78 -35.55
C PRO A 823 -13.89 -3.58 -35.70
N GLN A 824 -15.21 -3.79 -35.56
CA GLN A 824 -16.19 -2.71 -35.56
C GLN A 824 -16.14 -1.89 -34.25
N ASP A 825 -15.95 -2.55 -33.10
CA ASP A 825 -15.80 -1.87 -31.81
C ASP A 825 -14.52 -1.04 -31.74
N HIS A 826 -13.43 -1.53 -32.34
CA HIS A 826 -12.19 -0.76 -32.49
C HIS A 826 -12.33 0.47 -33.41
N GLN A 827 -13.14 0.40 -34.47
CA GLN A 827 -13.37 1.54 -35.38
C GLN A 827 -14.41 2.53 -34.85
N GLN A 828 -15.44 2.05 -34.16
CA GLN A 828 -16.57 2.84 -33.66
C GLN A 828 -17.03 2.27 -32.31
N PRO A 829 -16.32 2.59 -31.21
CA PRO A 829 -16.71 2.13 -29.88
C PRO A 829 -18.07 2.72 -29.48
N ARG A 830 -18.90 1.87 -28.87
CA ARG A 830 -20.13 2.27 -28.16
C ARG A 830 -19.82 2.84 -26.78
N GLU A 831 -20.82 3.49 -26.18
CA GLU A 831 -20.83 4.04 -24.83
C GLU A 831 -20.58 2.97 -23.75
N CYS A 832 -20.92 1.70 -24.01
CA CYS A 832 -20.70 0.59 -23.09
C CYS A 832 -20.45 -0.74 -23.83
N HIS A 833 -19.55 -1.56 -23.28
CA HIS A 833 -19.19 -2.91 -23.75
C HIS A 833 -19.20 -3.89 -22.59
N LEU A 834 -19.73 -5.09 -22.81
CA LEU A 834 -19.79 -6.17 -21.82
C LEU A 834 -18.71 -7.20 -22.11
N PHE A 835 -17.83 -7.44 -21.14
CA PHE A 835 -16.89 -8.56 -21.13
C PHE A 835 -17.21 -9.46 -19.94
N SER A 836 -17.41 -10.75 -20.19
CA SER A 836 -17.76 -11.74 -19.16
C SER A 836 -17.42 -13.14 -19.66
N ASP A 837 -16.76 -13.97 -18.83
CA ASP A 837 -16.50 -15.37 -19.16
C ASP A 837 -17.42 -16.30 -18.35
N PRO A 838 -18.55 -16.78 -18.91
CA PRO A 838 -19.46 -17.68 -18.20
C PRO A 838 -18.87 -19.09 -17.96
N ALA A 839 -17.71 -19.43 -18.55
CA ALA A 839 -16.98 -20.65 -18.22
C ALA A 839 -16.04 -20.48 -17.02
N CYS A 840 -15.81 -19.25 -16.56
CA CYS A 840 -15.02 -18.93 -15.37
C CYS A 840 -15.84 -18.09 -14.37
N PRO A 841 -16.70 -18.70 -13.53
CA PRO A 841 -17.55 -17.97 -12.57
C PRO A 841 -16.78 -17.13 -11.55
N GLU A 842 -15.50 -17.44 -11.31
CA GLU A 842 -14.58 -16.68 -10.44
C GLU A 842 -14.10 -15.35 -11.06
N ALA A 843 -14.30 -15.15 -12.37
CA ALA A 843 -13.94 -13.92 -13.07
C ALA A 843 -15.07 -12.88 -12.96
N PRO A 844 -14.76 -11.62 -12.63
CA PRO A 844 -15.78 -10.57 -12.52
C PRO A 844 -16.42 -10.30 -13.88
N ILE A 845 -17.72 -10.01 -13.86
CA ILE A 845 -18.40 -9.38 -15.00
C ILE A 845 -17.81 -7.97 -15.15
N LEU A 846 -17.53 -7.52 -16.37
CA LEU A 846 -16.93 -6.21 -16.60
C LEU A 846 -17.74 -5.42 -17.64
N LEU A 847 -18.30 -4.29 -17.20
CA LEU A 847 -18.90 -3.28 -18.08
C LEU A 847 -17.89 -2.17 -18.28
N HIS A 848 -17.42 -2.02 -19.51
CA HIS A 848 -16.40 -1.04 -19.90
C HIS A 848 -17.04 0.12 -20.65
N PHE A 849 -16.69 1.34 -20.23
CA PHE A 849 -17.20 2.61 -20.69
C PHE A 849 -16.03 3.44 -21.22
N PRO A 850 -15.77 3.42 -22.54
CA PRO A 850 -14.74 4.25 -23.15
C PRO A 850 -15.23 5.69 -23.33
N LEU A 851 -14.31 6.65 -23.26
CA LEU A 851 -14.59 8.06 -23.53
C LEU A 851 -14.85 8.32 -25.02
N VAL A 852 -16.09 8.07 -25.46
CA VAL A 852 -16.54 8.26 -26.85
C VAL A 852 -17.77 9.15 -26.95
N ASN A 853 -17.79 10.05 -27.94
CA ASN A 853 -18.96 10.84 -28.32
C ASN A 853 -19.77 10.11 -29.41
N ALA A 854 -20.43 9.01 -29.03
CA ALA A 854 -21.10 8.10 -29.98
C ALA A 854 -22.51 8.59 -30.37
N SER A 855 -23.53 8.42 -29.50
CA SER A 855 -24.92 8.87 -29.77
C SER A 855 -25.28 10.23 -29.14
N PHE A 856 -24.49 10.70 -28.16
CA PHE A 856 -24.68 12.01 -27.47
C PHE A 856 -24.63 13.22 -28.42
N LYS A 857 -23.91 13.12 -29.53
CA LYS A 857 -23.89 14.16 -30.58
C LYS A 857 -25.29 14.45 -31.17
N ASP A 858 -26.15 13.44 -31.20
CA ASP A 858 -27.51 13.49 -31.76
C ASP A 858 -28.60 13.58 -30.67
N HIS A 859 -28.29 13.20 -29.42
CA HIS A 859 -29.26 13.09 -28.32
C HIS A 859 -28.89 13.95 -27.10
N SER A 860 -29.89 14.59 -26.48
CA SER A 860 -29.72 15.40 -25.27
C SER A 860 -29.93 14.61 -23.97
N ALA A 861 -30.74 13.55 -24.03
CA ALA A 861 -30.98 12.56 -22.97
C ALA A 861 -31.28 11.19 -23.62
N PRO A 862 -31.23 10.06 -22.89
CA PRO A 862 -31.46 8.74 -23.47
C PRO A 862 -32.81 8.67 -24.22
N GLY A 863 -32.76 8.38 -25.52
CA GLY A 863 -33.93 8.34 -26.40
C GLY A 863 -34.51 9.70 -26.83
N VAL A 864 -33.91 10.83 -26.44
CA VAL A 864 -34.37 12.20 -26.77
C VAL A 864 -33.41 12.85 -27.76
N GLN A 865 -33.85 13.04 -29.00
CA GLN A 865 -33.07 13.74 -30.03
C GLN A 865 -32.93 15.23 -29.74
N ARG A 866 -31.78 15.82 -30.08
CA ARG A 866 -31.51 17.25 -29.94
C ARG A 866 -32.32 18.08 -30.94
N SER A 867 -32.79 19.25 -30.50
CA SER A 867 -33.21 20.29 -31.45
C SER A 867 -32.00 20.86 -32.21
N PRO A 868 -32.21 21.50 -33.39
CA PRO A 868 -31.13 22.14 -34.14
C PRO A 868 -30.35 23.21 -33.35
N ALA A 869 -30.95 23.79 -32.31
CA ALA A 869 -30.28 24.75 -31.42
C ALA A 869 -29.33 24.07 -30.40
N GLU A 870 -29.65 22.86 -29.97
CA GLU A 870 -28.88 22.11 -28.96
C GLU A 870 -27.78 21.23 -29.57
N LEU A 871 -27.71 21.16 -30.90
CA LEU A 871 -26.80 20.29 -31.66
C LEU A 871 -25.32 20.63 -31.37
N GLN A 872 -25.01 21.92 -31.13
CA GLN A 872 -23.69 22.39 -30.70
C GLN A 872 -23.28 21.90 -29.30
N ALA A 873 -24.24 21.64 -28.41
CA ALA A 873 -23.97 21.06 -27.09
C ALA A 873 -23.75 19.53 -27.13
N GLY A 874 -23.89 18.90 -28.31
CA GLY A 874 -23.45 17.53 -28.58
C GLY A 874 -22.06 17.45 -29.24
N GLN A 875 -21.48 18.58 -29.65
CA GLN A 875 -20.16 18.61 -30.29
C GLN A 875 -19.05 18.64 -29.23
N VAL A 876 -18.62 17.47 -28.79
CA VAL A 876 -17.50 17.28 -27.86
C VAL A 876 -16.24 16.97 -28.66
N ASN A 877 -15.28 17.89 -28.67
CA ASN A 877 -14.03 17.75 -29.43
C ASN A 877 -13.02 16.82 -28.71
N LEU A 878 -13.24 15.51 -28.75
CA LEU A 878 -12.32 14.51 -28.22
C LEU A 878 -11.11 14.24 -29.15
N THR A 879 -11.22 14.58 -30.44
CA THR A 879 -10.31 14.10 -31.49
C THR A 879 -9.78 15.22 -32.37
N GLY A 880 -8.47 15.51 -32.27
CA GLY A 880 -7.76 16.42 -33.16
C GLY A 880 -6.89 17.44 -32.42
N ALA A 881 -6.01 18.13 -33.17
CA ALA A 881 -4.99 19.06 -32.71
C ALA A 881 -5.45 20.15 -31.72
N THR A 882 -6.76 20.46 -31.70
CA THR A 882 -7.37 21.52 -30.90
C THR A 882 -8.30 20.99 -29.79
N SER A 883 -8.18 19.71 -29.44
CA SER A 883 -8.91 19.12 -28.31
C SER A 883 -8.52 19.83 -27.00
N PRO A 884 -9.48 20.39 -26.23
CA PRO A 884 -9.16 20.99 -24.93
C PRO A 884 -8.83 19.94 -23.86
N TYR A 885 -9.01 18.64 -24.15
CA TYR A 885 -8.94 17.54 -23.18
C TYR A 885 -7.59 16.80 -23.13
N ALA A 886 -6.54 17.37 -23.71
CA ALA A 886 -5.18 16.85 -23.63
C ALA A 886 -4.67 16.76 -22.16
N LEU A 887 -3.82 15.78 -21.84
CA LEU A 887 -3.37 15.48 -20.46
C LEU A 887 -2.92 16.73 -19.70
N SER A 888 -2.01 17.51 -20.30
CA SER A 888 -1.36 18.66 -19.65
C SER A 888 -2.29 19.88 -19.45
N ASN A 889 -3.50 19.90 -20.02
CA ASN A 889 -4.36 21.07 -19.94
C ASN A 889 -5.14 21.16 -18.61
N MET A 890 -4.71 22.09 -17.75
CA MET A 890 -5.35 22.42 -16.49
C MET A 890 -6.29 23.64 -16.56
N THR A 891 -6.69 24.08 -17.77
CA THR A 891 -7.65 25.20 -17.98
C THR A 891 -8.72 24.85 -19.01
N TYR A 892 -9.94 24.56 -18.55
CA TYR A 892 -11.09 24.30 -19.43
C TYR A 892 -12.05 25.49 -19.38
N LYS A 893 -12.63 25.88 -20.53
CA LYS A 893 -13.78 26.79 -20.51
C LYS A 893 -14.95 26.07 -19.84
N GLU A 894 -15.87 26.82 -19.23
CA GLU A 894 -17.08 26.21 -18.63
C GLU A 894 -17.87 25.41 -19.67
N GLU A 895 -17.97 25.87 -20.93
CA GLU A 895 -18.59 25.09 -22.00
C GLU A 895 -17.92 23.73 -22.25
N ASP A 896 -16.58 23.68 -22.19
CA ASP A 896 -15.82 22.46 -22.49
C ASP A 896 -15.85 21.50 -21.30
N PHE A 897 -15.84 22.03 -20.07
CA PHE A 897 -16.16 21.25 -18.87
C PHE A 897 -17.57 20.65 -18.94
N GLU A 898 -18.58 21.45 -19.27
CA GLU A 898 -19.98 20.99 -19.39
C GLU A 898 -20.17 19.99 -20.54
N ARG A 899 -19.49 20.17 -21.68
CA ARG A 899 -19.50 19.22 -22.81
C ARG A 899 -19.01 17.84 -22.37
N LEU A 900 -17.85 17.78 -21.69
CA LEU A 900 -17.27 16.52 -21.22
C LEU A 900 -18.10 15.91 -20.07
N LEU A 901 -18.50 16.70 -19.07
CA LEU A 901 -19.33 16.26 -17.96
C LEU A 901 -20.64 15.62 -18.44
N ARG A 902 -21.39 16.30 -19.32
CA ARG A 902 -22.69 15.85 -19.81
C ARG A 902 -22.60 14.66 -20.76
N LEU A 903 -21.52 14.55 -21.52
CA LEU A 903 -21.23 13.34 -22.31
C LEU A 903 -21.05 12.13 -21.38
N SER A 904 -20.24 12.28 -20.32
CA SER A 904 -19.95 11.21 -19.37
C SER A 904 -21.17 10.82 -18.52
N ASP A 905 -22.02 11.78 -18.17
CA ASP A 905 -23.33 11.56 -17.55
C ASP A 905 -24.28 10.80 -18.50
N TYR A 906 -24.41 11.25 -19.75
CA TYR A 906 -25.24 10.60 -20.77
C TYR A 906 -24.80 9.16 -21.07
N ASN A 907 -23.50 8.91 -21.27
CA ASN A 907 -22.98 7.59 -21.67
C ASN A 907 -23.31 6.51 -20.62
N VAL A 908 -23.36 6.86 -19.34
CA VAL A 908 -23.77 5.95 -18.26
C VAL A 908 -25.30 5.86 -18.16
N GLN A 909 -26.03 6.98 -18.28
CA GLN A 909 -27.51 6.96 -18.27
C GLN A 909 -28.10 6.12 -19.41
N THR A 910 -27.61 6.28 -20.65
CA THR A 910 -28.09 5.49 -21.81
C THR A 910 -27.77 4.01 -21.68
N SER A 911 -26.81 3.66 -20.82
CA SER A 911 -26.35 2.30 -20.55
C SER A 911 -27.02 1.64 -19.33
N GLN A 912 -28.01 2.31 -18.68
CA GLN A 912 -28.70 1.81 -17.49
C GLN A 912 -29.18 0.36 -17.66
N GLY A 913 -29.75 0.01 -18.82
CA GLY A 913 -30.24 -1.35 -19.10
C GLY A 913 -29.15 -2.42 -19.01
N ALA A 914 -27.94 -2.13 -19.50
CA ALA A 914 -26.79 -3.04 -19.42
C ALA A 914 -26.29 -3.20 -17.97
N ILE A 915 -26.25 -2.11 -17.19
CA ILE A 915 -25.86 -2.15 -15.77
C ILE A 915 -26.86 -2.99 -14.96
N LEU A 916 -28.17 -2.73 -15.11
CA LEU A 916 -29.22 -3.52 -14.44
C LEU A 916 -29.20 -5.00 -14.87
N GLN A 917 -28.83 -5.31 -16.12
CA GLN A 917 -28.68 -6.69 -16.58
C GLN A 917 -27.44 -7.36 -15.98
N ALA A 918 -26.29 -6.68 -15.93
CA ALA A 918 -25.07 -7.21 -15.32
C ALA A 918 -25.25 -7.47 -13.81
N LEU A 919 -25.89 -6.54 -13.09
CA LEU A 919 -26.25 -6.71 -11.67
C LEU A 919 -27.15 -7.93 -11.44
N ARG A 920 -28.15 -8.16 -12.30
CA ARG A 920 -29.00 -9.38 -12.26
C ARG A 920 -28.22 -10.67 -12.57
N THR A 921 -27.12 -10.60 -13.31
CA THR A 921 -26.25 -11.76 -13.59
C THR A 921 -25.32 -12.05 -12.42
N ALA A 922 -24.67 -11.03 -11.85
CA ALA A 922 -23.86 -11.15 -10.64
C ALA A 922 -24.67 -11.73 -9.46
N LEU A 923 -25.89 -11.23 -9.24
CA LEU A 923 -26.81 -11.74 -8.22
C LEU A 923 -27.16 -13.22 -8.42
N LYS A 924 -27.28 -13.69 -9.68
CA LYS A 924 -27.51 -15.10 -10.01
C LYS A 924 -26.28 -15.98 -9.79
N HIS A 925 -25.08 -15.49 -10.09
CA HIS A 925 -23.84 -16.22 -9.81
C HIS A 925 -23.72 -16.48 -8.29
N ARG A 926 -23.89 -15.43 -7.48
CA ARG A 926 -23.94 -15.54 -6.00
C ARG A 926 -25.00 -16.51 -5.48
N ALA A 927 -26.21 -16.51 -6.06
CA ALA A 927 -27.27 -17.46 -5.72
C ALA A 927 -26.98 -18.93 -6.09
N LEU A 928 -25.99 -19.18 -6.98
CA LEU A 928 -25.53 -20.52 -7.35
C LEU A 928 -24.39 -20.97 -6.42
N GLU A 929 -23.42 -20.09 -6.12
CA GLU A 929 -22.33 -20.38 -5.16
C GLU A 929 -22.83 -20.65 -3.74
N ALA A 930 -23.92 -20.02 -3.33
CA ALA A 930 -24.51 -20.20 -2.00
C ALA A 930 -25.15 -21.59 -1.78
N ARG A 931 -25.39 -22.37 -2.84
CA ARG A 931 -26.06 -23.67 -2.72
C ARG A 931 -25.08 -24.76 -2.24
N PRO A 932 -25.44 -25.56 -1.22
CA PRO A 932 -24.59 -26.66 -0.77
C PRO A 932 -24.49 -27.75 -1.86
N PRO A 933 -23.32 -28.41 -2.02
CA PRO A 933 -23.03 -29.31 -3.16
C PRO A 933 -23.81 -30.64 -3.17
N GLY A 934 -24.82 -30.81 -2.31
CA GLY A 934 -25.74 -31.96 -2.33
C GLY A 934 -27.09 -31.70 -3.00
N ALA A 935 -27.36 -30.46 -3.46
CA ALA A 935 -28.68 -30.03 -3.96
C ALA A 935 -28.83 -30.08 -5.50
N GLN A 936 -28.15 -31.01 -6.18
CA GLN A 936 -28.27 -31.26 -7.63
C GLN A 936 -28.76 -32.69 -7.90
N THR A 937 -30.07 -32.92 -7.73
CA THR A 937 -30.82 -34.10 -8.17
C THR A 937 -32.22 -33.70 -8.58
#